data_AF-A0A9P8H3B2-F1
#
_entry.id   AF-A0A9P8H3B2-F1
#
_cell.length_a   1.000
_cell.length_b   1.000
_cell.length_c   1.000
_cell.angle_alpha   90.00
_cell.angle_beta   90.00
_cell.angle_gamma   90.00
#
_symmetry.space_group_name_H-M   'P 1'
#
loop_
_entity.id
_entity.type
_entity.pdbx_description
1 polymer ?
#
loop_
_entity_poly.entity_id
_entity_poly.type
_entity_poly.pdbx_seq_one_letter_code
_entity_poly.pdbx_strand_id
1 'polypeptide(L)'
;MASVNSFPTIKAVKTFVIQGVGSGGDYHNVKGGHWLIDSKIATPMSGYDKYRKSRTDFGINVLGSFCVEIESTDGKKGFATGFGGPPACWLVAEHFNRFLIGADPRDTNLLFDQMYRASMFYGRKGLPLAVISVIDLAVWDLLGKIRNEPVYKMIGGTTRDKLNFYCTGPAPSAAKKMGFFGAKVALPYSAAEGFEGLRKNIEYLTKMRESVGPDFPLMVDCWMSLTVPYTIEIAEKCKHLNINWWEETLSPDDFDGHALLKRAHPTIKFTTGEHEYTRYGFRKLIEGRHIDILQPDVMWLGGLTELLKVSAQAAAYDIPVVPHASGPYSYHFVVSQTNSPFQEYLANSPDGQSVLPVFGNLFLNEPIPDKGYLDVSVLDKPGFGLEINPSAPLIDAAGILNPAPSRSLADPTIPDGIQNEKSEESDDGIDWTRFAYVQYVTDKEYLCNSLMMFESLHRLGSKADRVLLYPQEWELSPRPPTWESKFLRWAQDRYKVRIFPVRPQYTESGDGTWAESFTKLLAFKQTQYDRVLSLDSDATILKPLDELFLLPDHPVVAPHAYWLPEPDTISSAILLIKPSMEEFKRVMKSMFSRSSADEFYDMEVINDVYAGSAMILPKEHWVVSGEFRLKSHHKYLDEGEIWDPDRVLNQTKLVHFSDWPRPKPWFPVTQDIFEKTQPTCDTMPGSAHKDCRDRDAWNWLYRDFEERRGQKVCGVPFTLY
;
A
#
# COMPACT_ATOMS: atom_id res chain seq x y z
N MET A 1 23.21 5.01 31.42
CA MET A 1 22.42 6.14 30.90
C MET A 1 21.21 6.44 31.81
N ALA A 2 21.43 6.66 33.11
CA ALA A 2 20.35 6.85 34.10
C ALA A 2 20.05 8.34 34.41
N SER A 3 20.58 9.28 33.61
CA SER A 3 20.56 10.72 33.90
C SER A 3 19.42 11.49 33.21
N VAL A 4 18.55 10.83 32.45
CA VAL A 4 17.39 11.44 31.78
C VAL A 4 16.13 10.62 32.01
N ASN A 5 14.98 11.29 32.17
CA ASN A 5 13.69 10.64 32.38
C ASN A 5 13.39 9.65 31.24
N SER A 6 12.97 8.43 31.58
CA SER A 6 12.47 7.46 30.60
C SER A 6 11.20 8.01 29.96
N PHE A 7 11.14 8.03 28.64
CA PHE A 7 9.94 8.43 27.91
C PHE A 7 9.13 7.18 27.54
N PRO A 8 7.80 7.17 27.71
CA PRO A 8 6.99 6.02 27.35
C PRO A 8 6.94 5.87 25.83
N THR A 9 6.96 4.62 25.35
CA THR A 9 6.82 4.29 23.93
C THR A 9 5.35 4.15 23.54
N ILE A 10 5.06 4.17 22.24
CA ILE A 10 3.71 3.92 21.72
C ILE A 10 3.37 2.44 21.91
N LYS A 11 2.22 2.17 22.55
CA LYS A 11 1.73 0.84 22.88
C LYS A 11 0.64 0.37 21.93
N ALA A 12 -0.28 1.25 21.52
CA ALA A 12 -1.40 0.90 20.67
C ALA A 12 -1.88 2.09 19.83
N VAL A 13 -2.48 1.79 18.68
CA VAL A 13 -3.14 2.75 17.79
C VAL A 13 -4.55 2.25 17.53
N LYS A 14 -5.55 3.12 17.68
CA LYS A 14 -6.95 2.84 17.36
C LYS A 14 -7.49 3.88 16.40
N THR A 15 -8.42 3.47 15.55
CA THR A 15 -9.08 4.38 14.61
C THR A 15 -10.58 4.28 14.70
N PHE A 16 -11.25 5.40 14.44
CA PHE A 16 -12.69 5.52 14.52
C PHE A 16 -13.21 6.24 13.28
N VAL A 17 -14.34 5.78 12.75
CA VAL A 17 -15.15 6.55 11.79
C VAL A 17 -16.22 7.27 12.59
N ILE A 18 -16.54 8.51 12.21
CA ILE A 18 -17.59 9.28 12.90
C ILE A 18 -18.92 9.04 12.18
N GLN A 19 -19.92 8.55 12.90
CA GLN A 19 -21.26 8.35 12.34
C GLN A 19 -21.96 9.69 12.14
N GLY A 20 -22.62 9.86 10.99
CA GLY A 20 -23.42 11.04 10.69
C GLY A 20 -22.63 12.15 10.01
N VAL A 21 -23.04 13.40 10.25
CA VAL A 21 -22.55 14.60 9.56
C VAL A 21 -22.34 15.74 10.56
N GLY A 22 -21.49 16.71 10.22
CA GLY A 22 -21.23 17.91 11.03
C GLY A 22 -20.42 17.64 12.29
N SER A 23 -19.58 16.60 12.29
CA SER A 23 -18.71 16.23 13.40
C SER A 23 -17.38 15.67 12.88
N GLY A 24 -16.27 16.14 13.45
CA GLY A 24 -14.89 15.79 13.05
C GLY A 24 -14.29 16.64 11.93
N GLY A 25 -13.17 16.17 11.39
CA GLY A 25 -12.31 16.95 10.49
C GLY A 25 -12.69 16.98 9.01
N ASP A 26 -13.81 16.38 8.57
CA ASP A 26 -14.37 16.63 7.23
C ASP A 26 -15.35 17.81 7.26
N TYR A 27 -14.87 18.97 6.82
CA TYR A 27 -15.65 20.21 6.79
C TYR A 27 -16.89 20.12 5.88
N HIS A 28 -16.86 19.27 4.87
CA HIS A 28 -17.87 19.23 3.81
C HIS A 28 -18.92 18.14 4.05
N ASN A 29 -18.65 17.19 4.95
CA ASN A 29 -19.64 16.21 5.39
C ASN A 29 -20.61 16.81 6.43
N VAL A 30 -21.47 17.71 5.96
CA VAL A 30 -22.46 18.46 6.74
C VAL A 30 -23.89 18.18 6.27
N LYS A 31 -24.87 18.59 7.06
CA LYS A 31 -26.30 18.43 6.71
C LYS A 31 -26.66 19.30 5.50
N GLY A 32 -27.54 18.78 4.63
CA GLY A 32 -28.12 19.53 3.52
C GLY A 32 -28.76 20.85 3.98
N GLY A 33 -28.67 21.87 3.12
CA GLY A 33 -29.03 23.26 3.39
C GLY A 33 -27.86 24.11 3.90
N HIS A 34 -26.69 23.53 4.17
CA HIS A 34 -25.51 24.27 4.59
C HIS A 34 -24.82 24.93 3.39
N TRP A 35 -24.38 26.18 3.56
CA TRP A 35 -23.73 26.93 2.49
C TRP A 35 -22.49 26.26 1.89
N LEU A 36 -21.72 25.50 2.69
CA LEU A 36 -20.50 24.79 2.27
C LEU A 36 -20.74 23.80 1.13
N ILE A 37 -21.96 23.28 1.00
CA ILE A 37 -22.31 22.26 0.01
C ILE A 37 -23.42 22.69 -0.95
N ASP A 38 -24.42 23.43 -0.50
CA ASP A 38 -25.65 23.70 -1.27
C ASP A 38 -25.80 25.17 -1.70
N SER A 39 -24.89 26.05 -1.29
CA SER A 39 -24.79 27.36 -1.93
C SER A 39 -24.09 27.24 -3.27
N LYS A 40 -24.31 28.22 -4.15
CA LYS A 40 -23.66 28.24 -5.45
C LYS A 40 -22.18 28.59 -5.29
N ILE A 41 -21.31 27.59 -5.44
CA ILE A 41 -19.85 27.67 -5.34
C ILE A 41 -19.24 27.14 -6.63
N ALA A 42 -18.28 27.87 -7.19
CA ALA A 42 -17.51 27.47 -8.35
C ALA A 42 -16.54 26.34 -7.98
N THR A 43 -16.54 25.27 -8.76
CA THR A 43 -15.67 24.10 -8.59
C THR A 43 -15.13 23.63 -9.95
N PRO A 44 -14.12 22.75 -9.98
CA PRO A 44 -13.70 22.08 -11.22
C PRO A 44 -14.84 21.33 -11.94
N MET A 45 -15.89 20.94 -11.21
CA MET A 45 -17.02 20.19 -11.75
C MET A 45 -18.17 21.08 -12.24
N SER A 46 -18.13 22.40 -12.00
CA SER A 46 -19.20 23.33 -12.36
C SER A 46 -19.44 23.47 -13.87
N GLY A 47 -18.51 23.02 -14.71
CA GLY A 47 -18.72 22.93 -16.16
C GLY A 47 -19.80 21.91 -16.56
N TYR A 48 -20.09 20.95 -15.69
CA TYR A 48 -21.11 19.93 -15.92
C TYR A 48 -22.40 20.29 -15.17
N ASP A 49 -23.48 20.55 -15.89
CA ASP A 49 -24.77 20.98 -15.33
C ASP A 49 -25.26 20.09 -14.17
N LYS A 50 -25.03 18.78 -14.28
CA LYS A 50 -25.40 17.78 -13.27
C LYS A 50 -24.73 18.02 -11.90
N TYR A 51 -23.52 18.56 -11.88
CA TYR A 51 -22.68 18.67 -10.68
C TYR A 51 -22.51 20.13 -10.19
N ARG A 52 -23.22 21.08 -10.81
CA ARG A 52 -23.07 22.51 -10.54
C ARG A 52 -23.84 22.98 -9.30
N LYS A 53 -24.90 22.27 -8.89
CA LYS A 53 -25.84 22.75 -7.87
C LYS A 53 -25.34 22.49 -6.45
N SER A 54 -24.90 21.27 -6.16
CA SER A 54 -24.35 20.90 -4.86
C SER A 54 -22.98 20.27 -5.02
N ARG A 55 -22.07 20.57 -4.08
CA ARG A 55 -20.76 19.91 -4.04
C ARG A 55 -20.86 18.43 -3.65
N THR A 56 -21.95 18.05 -2.98
CA THR A 56 -22.24 16.64 -2.67
C THR A 56 -22.64 15.83 -3.91
N ASP A 57 -23.15 16.47 -4.97
CA ASP A 57 -23.53 15.77 -6.20
C ASP A 57 -22.32 15.08 -6.87
N PHE A 58 -21.12 15.67 -6.75
CA PHE A 58 -19.86 15.07 -7.22
C PHE A 58 -19.06 14.36 -6.11
N GLY A 59 -19.60 14.27 -4.89
CA GLY A 59 -19.03 13.48 -3.81
C GLY A 59 -17.97 14.16 -2.97
N ILE A 60 -18.01 15.49 -2.77
CA ILE A 60 -17.05 16.15 -1.88
C ILE A 60 -16.99 15.58 -0.45
N ASN A 61 -18.13 15.10 0.04
CA ASN A 61 -18.32 14.57 1.38
C ASN A 61 -18.21 13.03 1.45
N VAL A 62 -17.77 12.38 0.36
CA VAL A 62 -17.85 10.92 0.22
C VAL A 62 -17.01 10.17 1.25
N LEU A 63 -15.94 10.81 1.76
CA LEU A 63 -15.02 10.19 2.70
C LEU A 63 -15.57 10.25 4.13
N GLY A 64 -16.00 11.43 4.58
CA GLY A 64 -16.35 11.67 5.97
C GLY A 64 -15.12 11.78 6.88
N SER A 65 -15.40 12.01 8.16
CA SER A 65 -14.37 12.18 9.19
C SER A 65 -13.85 10.85 9.73
N PHE A 66 -12.58 10.81 10.11
CA PHE A 66 -12.01 9.74 10.93
C PHE A 66 -11.18 10.31 12.08
N CYS A 67 -10.86 9.45 13.04
CA CYS A 67 -10.04 9.78 14.21
C CYS A 67 -8.95 8.74 14.43
N VAL A 68 -7.82 9.18 15.00
CA VAL A 68 -6.72 8.33 15.45
C VAL A 68 -6.48 8.57 16.95
N GLU A 69 -6.49 7.50 17.74
CA GLU A 69 -6.05 7.48 19.15
C GLU A 69 -4.73 6.72 19.25
N ILE A 70 -3.72 7.30 19.90
CA ILE A 70 -2.43 6.66 20.17
C ILE A 70 -2.23 6.57 21.68
N GLU A 71 -2.13 5.35 22.20
CA GLU A 71 -1.89 5.06 23.61
C GLU A 71 -0.39 4.78 23.84
N SER A 72 0.21 5.41 24.84
CA SER A 72 1.58 5.14 25.29
C SER A 72 1.65 4.06 26.39
N THR A 73 2.84 3.55 26.67
CA THR A 73 3.05 2.50 27.70
C THR A 73 2.73 2.93 29.13
N ASP A 74 2.69 4.24 29.42
CA ASP A 74 2.24 4.81 30.70
C ASP A 74 0.74 5.17 30.72
N GLY A 75 -0.01 4.81 29.66
CA GLY A 75 -1.46 4.96 29.58
C GLY A 75 -1.96 6.35 29.15
N LYS A 76 -1.06 7.30 28.80
CA LYS A 76 -1.49 8.55 28.17
C LYS A 76 -1.99 8.29 26.74
N LYS A 77 -2.91 9.12 26.28
CA LYS A 77 -3.59 8.97 24.99
C LYS A 77 -3.59 10.27 24.21
N GLY A 78 -2.91 10.28 23.06
CA GLY A 78 -3.03 11.33 22.06
C GLY A 78 -4.20 11.05 21.12
N PHE A 79 -4.87 12.09 20.64
CA PHE A 79 -6.00 11.97 19.73
C PHE A 79 -6.03 13.08 18.69
N ALA A 80 -6.35 12.73 17.45
CA ALA A 80 -6.63 13.71 16.41
C ALA A 80 -7.73 13.25 15.45
N THR A 81 -8.35 14.21 14.76
CA THR A 81 -9.34 13.97 13.68
C THR A 81 -8.87 14.61 12.37
N GLY A 82 -9.46 14.16 11.27
CA GLY A 82 -9.32 14.72 9.92
C GLY A 82 -10.36 14.10 8.99
N PHE A 83 -10.38 14.53 7.72
CA PHE A 83 -11.15 13.83 6.68
C PHE A 83 -10.41 12.57 6.20
N GLY A 84 -11.17 11.60 5.72
CA GLY A 84 -10.61 10.38 5.13
C GLY A 84 -11.39 9.11 5.44
N GLY A 85 -12.25 9.15 6.47
CA GLY A 85 -13.23 8.10 6.76
C GLY A 85 -12.70 6.66 6.78
N PRO A 86 -13.50 5.68 6.29
CA PRO A 86 -13.10 4.28 6.23
C PRO A 86 -11.75 3.99 5.53
N PRO A 87 -11.44 4.54 4.34
CA PRO A 87 -10.16 4.23 3.69
C PRO A 87 -8.95 4.80 4.45
N ALA A 88 -9.12 5.92 5.16
CA ALA A 88 -8.08 6.41 6.06
C ALA A 88 -7.83 5.43 7.22
N CYS A 89 -8.88 4.98 7.89
CA CYS A 89 -8.77 3.98 8.95
C CYS A 89 -8.06 2.69 8.48
N TRP A 90 -8.36 2.24 7.25
CA TRP A 90 -7.69 1.09 6.64
C TRP A 90 -6.19 1.34 6.46
N LEU A 91 -5.79 2.50 5.94
CA LEU A 91 -4.37 2.85 5.76
C LEU A 91 -3.61 2.94 7.09
N VAL A 92 -4.24 3.47 8.14
CA VAL A 92 -3.66 3.46 9.50
C VAL A 92 -3.41 2.02 9.94
N ALA A 93 -4.44 1.16 9.88
CA ALA A 93 -4.37 -0.20 10.39
C ALA A 93 -3.41 -1.10 9.60
N GLU A 94 -3.44 -1.00 8.27
CA GLU A 94 -2.75 -1.95 7.38
C GLU A 94 -1.35 -1.52 7.00
N HIS A 95 -1.10 -0.21 6.91
CA HIS A 95 0.22 0.29 6.58
C HIS A 95 0.90 0.92 7.78
N PHE A 96 0.40 2.06 8.26
CA PHE A 96 1.20 2.96 9.08
C PHE A 96 1.43 2.47 10.52
N ASN A 97 0.54 1.64 11.06
CA ASN A 97 0.66 1.08 12.41
C ASN A 97 2.00 0.38 12.66
N ARG A 98 2.60 -0.24 11.63
CA ARG A 98 3.89 -0.95 11.73
C ARG A 98 5.07 -0.06 12.12
N PHE A 99 4.98 1.24 11.88
CA PHE A 99 6.02 2.21 12.24
C PHE A 99 5.80 2.82 13.63
N LEU A 100 4.57 2.72 14.17
CA LEU A 100 4.17 3.38 15.40
C LEU A 100 4.40 2.48 16.62
N ILE A 101 4.00 1.21 16.57
CA ILE A 101 4.04 0.31 17.73
C ILE A 101 5.48 0.11 18.21
N GLY A 102 5.72 0.37 19.50
CA GLY A 102 7.02 0.26 20.15
C GLY A 102 7.94 1.46 19.92
N ALA A 103 7.59 2.40 19.05
CA ALA A 103 8.40 3.58 18.78
C ALA A 103 8.35 4.60 19.93
N ASP A 104 9.41 5.40 20.06
CA ASP A 104 9.40 6.58 20.92
C ASP A 104 8.59 7.70 20.22
N PRO A 105 7.51 8.23 20.81
CA PRO A 105 6.69 9.25 20.18
C PRO A 105 7.45 10.57 19.94
N ARG A 106 8.63 10.77 20.54
CA ARG A 106 9.48 11.96 20.30
C ARG A 106 10.18 11.90 18.94
N ASP A 107 10.26 10.73 18.32
CA ASP A 107 10.93 10.52 17.04
C ASP A 107 10.05 10.96 15.86
N THR A 108 9.38 12.11 15.97
CA THR A 108 8.39 12.62 15.01
C THR A 108 8.95 12.73 13.59
N ASN A 109 10.19 13.18 13.44
CA ASN A 109 10.87 13.25 12.15
C ASN A 109 11.08 11.86 11.52
N LEU A 110 11.43 10.85 12.31
CA LEU A 110 11.63 9.48 11.84
C LEU A 110 10.29 8.84 11.45
N LEU A 111 9.28 8.97 12.31
CA LEU A 111 7.94 8.45 12.06
C LEU A 111 7.34 9.05 10.78
N PHE A 112 7.42 10.37 10.63
CA PHE A 112 7.00 11.04 9.41
C PHE A 112 7.75 10.52 8.18
N ASP A 113 9.08 10.44 8.23
CA ASP A 113 9.89 10.01 7.07
C ASP A 113 9.58 8.56 6.67
N GLN A 114 9.49 7.64 7.64
CA GLN A 114 9.13 6.24 7.38
C GLN A 114 7.74 6.13 6.74
N MET A 115 6.72 6.76 7.30
CA MET A 115 5.35 6.72 6.75
C MET A 115 5.28 7.36 5.35
N TYR A 116 5.93 8.51 5.16
CA TYR A 116 5.95 9.21 3.89
C TYR A 116 6.68 8.41 2.80
N ARG A 117 7.89 7.92 3.08
CA ARG A 117 8.70 7.18 2.11
C ARG A 117 8.12 5.80 1.81
N ALA A 118 7.58 5.11 2.82
CA ALA A 118 6.96 3.80 2.63
C ALA A 118 5.65 3.88 1.82
N SER A 119 4.90 4.97 1.92
CA SER A 119 3.70 5.20 1.10
C SER A 119 3.97 5.91 -0.23
N MET A 120 5.23 6.23 -0.55
CA MET A 120 5.57 7.03 -1.74
C MET A 120 5.04 6.44 -3.06
N PHE A 121 4.90 5.11 -3.16
CA PHE A 121 4.46 4.42 -4.37
C PHE A 121 2.95 4.60 -4.68
N TYR A 122 2.13 5.02 -3.70
CA TYR A 122 0.70 5.29 -3.88
C TYR A 122 0.25 6.61 -3.23
N GLY A 123 1.17 7.39 -2.68
CA GLY A 123 0.94 8.64 -1.97
C GLY A 123 1.62 9.83 -2.63
N ARG A 124 2.53 10.49 -1.90
CA ARG A 124 3.12 11.81 -2.17
C ARG A 124 2.17 13.00 -2.00
N LYS A 125 0.91 12.87 -2.41
CA LYS A 125 -0.16 13.87 -2.29
C LYS A 125 -1.48 13.19 -1.95
N GLY A 126 -2.51 13.96 -1.58
CA GLY A 126 -3.87 13.46 -1.41
C GLY A 126 -4.10 12.61 -0.16
N LEU A 127 -5.04 11.67 -0.24
CA LEU A 127 -5.56 10.91 0.90
C LEU A 127 -4.46 10.27 1.79
N PRO A 128 -3.41 9.60 1.27
CA PRO A 128 -2.37 9.03 2.13
C PRO A 128 -1.66 10.07 3.00
N LEU A 129 -1.46 11.29 2.52
CA LEU A 129 -0.84 12.37 3.29
C LEU A 129 -1.79 12.92 4.35
N ALA A 130 -3.10 12.97 4.08
CA ALA A 130 -4.08 13.30 5.10
C ALA A 130 -4.07 12.27 6.24
N VAL A 131 -3.92 10.98 5.92
CA VAL A 131 -3.77 9.93 6.96
C VAL A 131 -2.53 10.15 7.81
N ILE A 132 -1.37 10.38 7.18
CA ILE A 132 -0.11 10.66 7.88
C ILE A 132 -0.26 11.90 8.77
N SER A 133 -0.96 12.93 8.28
CA SER A 133 -1.17 14.18 9.02
C SER A 133 -1.94 13.95 10.31
N VAL A 134 -3.04 13.19 10.29
CA VAL A 134 -3.83 12.92 11.49
C VAL A 134 -3.07 12.03 12.48
N ILE A 135 -2.28 11.06 11.99
CA ILE A 135 -1.37 10.29 12.85
C ILE A 135 -0.35 11.24 13.53
N ASP A 136 0.31 12.10 12.76
CA ASP A 136 1.30 13.05 13.27
C ASP A 136 0.70 14.00 14.31
N LEU A 137 -0.50 14.52 14.06
CA LEU A 137 -1.24 15.33 15.04
C LEU A 137 -1.56 14.53 16.31
N ALA A 138 -1.98 13.27 16.21
CA ALA A 138 -2.20 12.42 17.39
C ALA A 138 -0.90 12.17 18.18
N VAL A 139 0.25 12.03 17.50
CA VAL A 139 1.57 11.93 18.15
C VAL A 139 1.93 13.24 18.87
N TRP A 140 1.72 14.40 18.25
CA TRP A 140 1.96 15.69 18.90
C TRP A 140 1.04 15.94 20.11
N ASP A 141 -0.22 15.52 20.02
CA ASP A 141 -1.15 15.56 21.15
C ASP A 141 -0.68 14.66 22.30
N LEU A 142 -0.23 13.44 21.98
CA LEU A 142 0.35 12.50 22.95
C LEU A 142 1.58 13.10 23.64
N LEU A 143 2.49 13.69 22.88
CA LEU A 143 3.69 14.35 23.41
C LEU A 143 3.32 15.46 24.41
N GLY A 144 2.36 16.30 24.06
CA GLY A 144 1.90 17.38 24.94
C GLY A 144 1.26 16.84 26.22
N LYS A 145 0.49 15.75 26.13
CA LYS A 145 -0.12 15.08 27.29
C LYS A 145 0.87 14.33 28.19
N ILE A 146 1.96 13.80 27.64
CA ILE A 146 3.05 13.20 28.42
C ILE A 146 3.85 14.30 29.13
N ARG A 147 4.16 15.40 28.42
CA ARG A 147 4.93 16.53 28.98
C ARG A 147 4.09 17.48 29.85
N ASN A 148 2.76 17.34 29.81
CA ASN A 148 1.82 18.27 30.43
C ASN A 148 2.00 19.71 29.92
N GLU A 149 2.22 19.86 28.61
CA GLU A 149 2.43 21.14 27.93
C GLU A 149 1.50 21.26 26.71
N PRO A 150 1.02 22.47 26.38
CA PRO A 150 0.32 22.71 25.12
C PRO A 150 1.29 22.61 23.94
N VAL A 151 0.81 22.11 22.79
CA VAL A 151 1.66 21.86 21.61
C VAL A 151 2.46 23.09 21.19
N TYR A 152 1.89 24.30 21.28
CA TYR A 152 2.57 25.52 20.84
C TYR A 152 3.86 25.81 21.64
N LYS A 153 3.92 25.41 22.92
CA LYS A 153 5.14 25.53 23.75
C LYS A 153 6.25 24.60 23.30
N MET A 154 5.90 23.45 22.70
CA MET A 154 6.86 22.46 22.22
C MET A 154 7.45 22.78 20.83
N ILE A 155 6.90 23.74 20.10
CA ILE A 155 7.28 24.06 18.71
C ILE A 155 7.81 25.49 18.51
N GLY A 156 8.23 26.14 19.60
CA GLY A 156 8.85 27.48 19.55
C GLY A 156 8.30 28.47 20.58
N GLY A 157 7.24 28.12 21.31
CA GLY A 157 6.60 29.02 22.25
C GLY A 157 5.55 29.89 21.59
N THR A 158 5.30 31.07 22.14
CA THR A 158 4.37 32.03 21.55
C THR A 158 5.10 33.22 20.96
N THR A 159 4.61 33.72 19.83
CA THR A 159 5.10 34.94 19.16
C THR A 159 4.11 36.09 19.24
N ARG A 160 2.95 35.87 19.88
CA ARG A 160 1.87 36.85 20.08
C ARG A 160 0.97 36.48 21.26
N ASP A 161 0.30 37.44 21.87
CA ASP A 161 -0.64 37.19 22.96
C ASP A 161 -2.08 36.98 22.48
N LYS A 162 -2.36 37.40 21.24
CA LYS A 162 -3.69 37.39 20.62
C LYS A 162 -3.62 36.82 19.20
N LEU A 163 -4.52 35.90 18.89
CA LEU A 163 -4.70 35.35 17.54
C LEU A 163 -5.93 35.99 16.89
N ASN A 164 -5.73 36.78 15.83
CA ASN A 164 -6.82 37.41 15.09
C ASN A 164 -7.24 36.55 13.90
N PHE A 165 -8.54 36.57 13.59
CA PHE A 165 -9.12 35.74 12.54
C PHE A 165 -9.79 36.57 11.45
N TYR A 166 -9.74 36.05 10.21
CA TYR A 166 -10.73 36.37 9.19
C TYR A 166 -11.75 35.22 9.09
N CYS A 167 -12.95 35.51 8.61
CA CYS A 167 -14.01 34.53 8.51
C CYS A 167 -14.33 34.17 7.05
N THR A 168 -14.35 32.88 6.73
CA THR A 168 -14.71 32.37 5.41
C THR A 168 -16.17 31.94 5.41
N GLY A 169 -17.00 32.57 4.57
CA GLY A 169 -18.42 32.29 4.52
C GLY A 169 -19.22 33.26 3.64
N PRO A 170 -20.52 33.01 3.43
CA PRO A 170 -21.37 33.78 2.51
C PRO A 170 -21.81 35.13 3.07
N ALA A 171 -21.63 35.39 4.37
CA ALA A 171 -22.17 36.55 5.07
C ALA A 171 -21.04 37.47 5.62
N PRO A 172 -20.31 38.20 4.76
CA PRO A 172 -19.17 39.01 5.19
C PRO A 172 -19.57 40.17 6.15
N SER A 173 -20.82 40.65 6.08
CA SER A 173 -21.36 41.63 7.03
C SER A 173 -21.54 41.05 8.45
N ALA A 174 -21.93 39.76 8.56
CA ALA A 174 -22.00 39.07 9.83
C ALA A 174 -20.59 38.87 10.43
N ALA A 175 -19.62 38.45 9.61
CA ALA A 175 -18.22 38.36 10.00
C ALA A 175 -17.69 39.70 10.56
N LYS A 176 -17.92 40.81 9.85
CA LYS A 176 -17.55 42.15 10.32
C LYS A 176 -18.18 42.49 11.67
N LYS A 177 -19.48 42.20 11.84
CA LYS A 177 -20.22 42.46 13.09
C LYS A 177 -19.70 41.61 14.25
N MET A 178 -19.23 40.39 13.99
CA MET A 178 -18.64 39.49 15.00
C MET A 178 -17.18 39.86 15.36
N GLY A 179 -16.57 40.85 14.69
CA GLY A 179 -15.24 41.36 15.04
C GLY A 179 -14.07 40.70 14.30
N PHE A 180 -14.34 39.85 13.31
CA PHE A 180 -13.31 39.34 12.40
C PHE A 180 -12.68 40.51 11.62
N PHE A 181 -11.37 40.45 11.36
CA PHE A 181 -10.68 41.57 10.70
C PHE A 181 -10.98 41.64 9.19
N GLY A 182 -11.49 40.56 8.61
CA GLY A 182 -11.81 40.43 7.19
C GLY A 182 -12.76 39.27 6.94
N ALA A 183 -13.24 39.14 5.70
CA ALA A 183 -14.05 38.02 5.26
C ALA A 183 -13.62 37.47 3.91
N LYS A 184 -13.67 36.15 3.73
CA LYS A 184 -13.46 35.47 2.46
C LYS A 184 -14.78 34.89 1.96
N VAL A 185 -15.17 35.22 0.74
CA VAL A 185 -16.41 34.73 0.12
C VAL A 185 -16.09 33.73 -0.99
N ALA A 186 -16.92 32.71 -1.15
CA ALA A 186 -16.78 31.73 -2.23
C ALA A 186 -17.31 32.28 -3.55
N LEU A 187 -16.52 32.18 -4.61
CA LEU A 187 -16.90 32.61 -5.95
C LEU A 187 -18.03 31.69 -6.48
N PRO A 188 -19.14 32.24 -7.00
CA PRO A 188 -20.29 31.39 -7.37
C PRO A 188 -20.22 30.74 -8.76
N TYR A 189 -19.54 31.34 -9.74
CA TYR A 189 -19.52 30.83 -11.12
C TYR A 189 -18.10 30.47 -11.58
N SER A 190 -17.95 29.32 -12.22
CA SER A 190 -16.64 28.84 -12.72
C SER A 190 -16.29 29.41 -14.10
N ALA A 191 -15.06 29.17 -14.56
CA ALA A 191 -14.63 29.56 -15.91
C ALA A 191 -15.49 28.93 -17.02
N ALA A 192 -16.04 27.74 -16.80
CA ALA A 192 -16.86 27.03 -17.77
C ALA A 192 -18.25 27.67 -18.02
N GLU A 193 -18.69 28.58 -17.14
CA GLU A 193 -19.95 29.34 -17.29
C GLU A 193 -19.77 30.62 -18.15
N GLY A 194 -18.57 30.82 -18.71
CA GLY A 194 -18.28 31.84 -19.74
C GLY A 194 -18.51 33.28 -19.29
N PHE A 195 -18.74 34.16 -20.27
CA PHE A 195 -18.94 35.61 -20.02
C PHE A 195 -20.16 35.92 -19.14
N GLU A 196 -21.18 35.07 -19.16
CA GLU A 196 -22.35 35.19 -18.29
C GLU A 196 -21.98 34.94 -16.83
N GLY A 197 -21.26 33.85 -16.55
CA GLY A 197 -20.73 33.56 -15.22
C GLY A 197 -19.80 34.66 -14.71
N LEU A 198 -18.92 35.18 -15.59
CA LEU A 198 -18.02 36.29 -15.28
C LEU A 198 -18.79 37.53 -14.81
N ARG A 199 -19.81 37.95 -15.56
CA ARG A 199 -20.63 39.13 -15.19
C ARG A 199 -21.33 38.94 -13.85
N LYS A 200 -21.91 37.76 -13.63
CA LYS A 200 -22.58 37.42 -12.36
C LYS A 200 -21.63 37.37 -11.18
N ASN A 201 -20.39 36.90 -11.38
CA ASN A 201 -19.34 36.97 -10.37
C ASN A 201 -19.01 38.42 -10.01
N ILE A 202 -18.85 39.31 -11.00
CA ILE A 202 -18.59 40.74 -10.75
C ILE A 202 -19.75 41.36 -9.95
N GLU A 203 -20.99 41.12 -10.37
CA GLU A 203 -22.18 41.60 -9.65
C GLU A 203 -22.26 41.07 -8.21
N TYR A 204 -21.92 39.78 -8.02
CA TYR A 204 -21.85 39.16 -6.70
C TYR A 204 -20.82 39.85 -5.81
N LEU A 205 -19.58 40.02 -6.30
CA LEU A 205 -18.50 40.64 -5.53
C LEU A 205 -18.78 42.12 -5.24
N THR A 206 -19.41 42.85 -6.17
CA THR A 206 -19.86 44.24 -5.92
C THR A 206 -20.83 44.28 -4.74
N LYS A 207 -21.83 43.40 -4.69
CA LYS A 207 -22.77 43.31 -3.56
C LYS A 207 -22.07 42.95 -2.25
N MET A 208 -21.12 42.02 -2.29
CA MET A 208 -20.34 41.65 -1.09
C MET A 208 -19.55 42.84 -0.58
N ARG A 209 -18.86 43.58 -1.46
CA ARG A 209 -18.12 44.82 -1.13
C ARG A 209 -19.06 45.89 -0.54
N GLU A 210 -20.20 46.16 -1.19
CA GLU A 210 -21.19 47.13 -0.70
C GLU A 210 -21.68 46.78 0.72
N SER A 211 -21.88 45.49 1.01
CA SER A 211 -22.37 45.03 2.33
C SER A 211 -21.41 45.27 3.50
N VAL A 212 -20.11 45.43 3.23
CA VAL A 212 -19.08 45.62 4.26
C VAL A 212 -18.39 46.99 4.21
N GLY A 213 -18.68 47.80 3.20
CA GLY A 213 -18.06 49.09 2.97
C GLY A 213 -16.67 48.99 2.32
N PRO A 214 -16.02 50.13 2.01
CA PRO A 214 -14.82 50.17 1.18
C PRO A 214 -13.56 49.59 1.85
N ASP A 215 -13.46 49.69 3.18
CA ASP A 215 -12.19 49.45 3.90
C ASP A 215 -12.07 48.03 4.48
N PHE A 216 -13.19 47.32 4.65
CA PHE A 216 -13.16 45.99 5.26
C PHE A 216 -12.48 45.00 4.31
N PRO A 217 -11.41 44.29 4.72
CA PRO A 217 -10.76 43.29 3.88
C PRO A 217 -11.76 42.24 3.39
N LEU A 218 -11.85 42.11 2.06
CA LEU A 218 -12.69 41.12 1.38
C LEU A 218 -11.80 40.28 0.48
N MET A 219 -11.87 38.97 0.65
CA MET A 219 -11.10 37.98 -0.10
C MET A 219 -12.05 37.11 -0.92
N VAL A 220 -11.53 36.48 -1.97
CA VAL A 220 -12.34 35.63 -2.87
C VAL A 220 -11.72 34.26 -2.99
N ASP A 221 -12.45 33.24 -2.55
CA ASP A 221 -12.11 31.83 -2.71
C ASP A 221 -12.66 31.30 -4.03
N CYS A 222 -11.82 30.66 -4.83
CA CYS A 222 -12.21 30.16 -6.15
C CYS A 222 -12.21 28.62 -6.25
N TRP A 223 -11.86 27.92 -5.17
CA TRP A 223 -11.78 26.45 -5.08
C TRP A 223 -11.34 25.75 -6.37
N MET A 224 -10.11 26.06 -6.82
CA MET A 224 -9.43 25.49 -8.00
C MET A 224 -10.23 25.50 -9.31
N SER A 225 -11.22 26.38 -9.46
CA SER A 225 -12.23 26.29 -10.53
C SER A 225 -11.98 27.17 -11.76
N LEU A 226 -10.92 27.99 -11.75
CA LEU A 226 -10.65 28.94 -12.83
C LEU A 226 -9.43 28.51 -13.66
N THR A 227 -9.17 29.31 -14.69
CA THR A 227 -8.02 29.17 -15.58
C THR A 227 -7.25 30.49 -15.60
N VAL A 228 -6.01 30.47 -16.10
CA VAL A 228 -5.18 31.68 -16.19
C VAL A 228 -5.89 32.84 -16.93
N PRO A 229 -6.47 32.66 -18.13
CA PRO A 229 -7.14 33.77 -18.82
C PRO A 229 -8.36 34.32 -18.07
N TYR A 230 -9.20 33.44 -17.52
CA TYR A 230 -10.40 33.85 -16.79
C TYR A 230 -10.03 34.61 -15.50
N THR A 231 -9.02 34.12 -14.77
CA THR A 231 -8.52 34.76 -13.56
C THR A 231 -7.97 36.16 -13.84
N ILE A 232 -7.21 36.31 -14.93
CA ILE A 232 -6.72 37.63 -15.36
C ILE A 232 -7.89 38.58 -15.66
N GLU A 233 -8.90 38.10 -16.38
CA GLU A 233 -10.04 38.95 -16.77
C GLU A 233 -10.89 39.38 -15.57
N ILE A 234 -11.24 38.46 -14.67
CA ILE A 234 -12.05 38.80 -13.49
C ILE A 234 -11.29 39.71 -12.54
N ALA A 235 -9.99 39.45 -12.29
CA ALA A 235 -9.17 40.28 -11.43
C ALA A 235 -9.04 41.72 -11.98
N GLU A 236 -8.89 41.89 -13.30
CA GLU A 236 -8.88 43.21 -13.95
C GLU A 236 -10.21 43.94 -13.72
N LYS A 237 -11.33 43.28 -14.05
CA LYS A 237 -12.66 43.89 -13.95
C LYS A 237 -13.04 44.22 -12.51
N CYS A 238 -12.55 43.47 -11.53
CA CYS A 238 -12.82 43.66 -10.11
C CYS A 238 -11.81 44.57 -9.38
N LYS A 239 -10.83 45.20 -10.05
CA LYS A 239 -9.85 46.09 -9.40
C LYS A 239 -10.50 47.17 -8.53
N HIS A 240 -11.60 47.76 -9.01
CA HIS A 240 -12.35 48.80 -8.29
C HIS A 240 -13.00 48.31 -6.98
N LEU A 241 -13.11 47.00 -6.76
CA LEU A 241 -13.66 46.41 -5.54
C LEU A 241 -12.62 46.25 -4.43
N ASN A 242 -11.34 46.53 -4.70
CA ASN A 242 -10.25 46.39 -3.72
C ASN A 242 -10.27 45.03 -3.01
N ILE A 243 -10.34 43.94 -3.79
CA ILE A 243 -10.22 42.57 -3.26
C ILE A 243 -8.81 42.42 -2.65
N ASN A 244 -8.74 41.93 -1.40
CA ASN A 244 -7.49 41.83 -0.67
C ASN A 244 -6.57 40.74 -1.24
N TRP A 245 -7.13 39.56 -1.55
CA TRP A 245 -6.48 38.49 -2.31
C TRP A 245 -7.49 37.59 -3.04
N TRP A 246 -6.99 36.89 -4.05
CA TRP A 246 -7.69 35.83 -4.77
C TRP A 246 -7.06 34.47 -4.41
N GLU A 247 -7.88 33.55 -3.93
CA GLU A 247 -7.45 32.28 -3.36
C GLU A 247 -7.80 31.11 -4.26
N GLU A 248 -6.83 30.21 -4.40
CA GLU A 248 -6.92 28.95 -5.13
C GLU A 248 -7.61 29.09 -6.49
N THR A 249 -7.18 30.10 -7.26
CA THR A 249 -7.78 30.40 -8.57
C THR A 249 -7.60 29.27 -9.57
N LEU A 250 -6.45 28.60 -9.55
CA LEU A 250 -6.06 27.57 -10.49
C LEU A 250 -6.09 26.18 -9.86
N SER A 251 -6.11 25.15 -10.69
CA SER A 251 -5.83 23.77 -10.25
C SER A 251 -4.50 23.70 -9.50
N PRO A 252 -4.39 22.90 -8.42
CA PRO A 252 -3.13 22.67 -7.70
C PRO A 252 -2.00 22.11 -8.58
N ASP A 253 -2.34 21.49 -9.73
CA ASP A 253 -1.36 20.99 -10.69
C ASP A 253 -0.69 22.11 -11.53
N ASP A 254 -1.32 23.28 -11.64
CA ASP A 254 -0.81 24.40 -12.43
C ASP A 254 0.02 25.39 -11.58
N PHE A 255 1.16 24.91 -11.07
CA PHE A 255 2.13 25.76 -10.36
C PHE A 255 2.56 26.95 -11.22
N ASP A 256 2.89 26.68 -12.48
CA ASP A 256 3.51 27.62 -13.40
C ASP A 256 2.56 28.75 -13.83
N GLY A 257 1.25 28.48 -13.85
CA GLY A 257 0.21 29.46 -14.18
C GLY A 257 0.23 30.70 -13.28
N HIS A 258 0.66 30.58 -12.02
CA HIS A 258 0.75 31.71 -11.09
C HIS A 258 1.76 32.77 -11.53
N ALA A 259 2.83 32.38 -12.22
CA ALA A 259 3.77 33.34 -12.83
C ALA A 259 3.09 34.19 -13.92
N LEU A 260 2.16 33.60 -14.68
CA LEU A 260 1.38 34.30 -15.69
C LEU A 260 0.37 35.27 -15.05
N LEU A 261 -0.27 34.86 -13.95
CA LEU A 261 -1.16 35.72 -13.16
C LEU A 261 -0.41 36.94 -12.62
N LYS A 262 0.75 36.73 -11.99
CA LYS A 262 1.59 37.83 -11.49
C LYS A 262 2.15 38.72 -12.59
N ARG A 263 2.43 38.19 -13.77
CA ARG A 263 2.84 39.01 -14.93
C ARG A 263 1.73 39.96 -15.38
N ALA A 264 0.48 39.51 -15.39
CA ALA A 264 -0.65 40.34 -15.74
C ALA A 264 -1.04 41.32 -14.62
N HIS A 265 -0.99 40.86 -13.37
CA HIS A 265 -1.43 41.60 -12.19
C HIS A 265 -0.38 41.58 -11.06
N PRO A 266 0.76 42.27 -11.23
CA PRO A 266 1.87 42.20 -10.27
C PRO A 266 1.53 42.80 -8.89
N THR A 267 0.51 43.66 -8.82
CA THR A 267 0.08 44.33 -7.58
C THR A 267 -1.08 43.64 -6.87
N ILE A 268 -1.66 42.59 -7.46
CA ILE A 268 -2.74 41.81 -6.85
C ILE A 268 -2.14 40.64 -6.08
N LYS A 269 -2.72 40.32 -4.92
CA LYS A 269 -2.31 39.16 -4.12
C LYS A 269 -3.02 37.89 -4.61
N PHE A 270 -2.25 36.83 -4.78
CA PHE A 270 -2.73 35.48 -5.09
C PHE A 270 -2.24 34.52 -4.01
N THR A 271 -3.13 33.65 -3.55
CA THR A 271 -2.86 32.69 -2.47
C THR A 271 -3.31 31.30 -2.90
N THR A 272 -2.65 30.26 -2.39
CA THR A 272 -3.01 28.86 -2.68
C THR A 272 -2.31 27.92 -1.69
N GLY A 273 -2.69 26.65 -1.71
CA GLY A 273 -1.95 25.57 -1.05
C GLY A 273 -2.77 24.63 -0.19
N GLU A 274 -4.08 24.83 -0.03
CA GLU A 274 -4.90 23.92 0.79
C GLU A 274 -4.85 22.50 0.22
N HIS A 275 -4.93 22.34 -1.10
CA HIS A 275 -4.76 21.07 -1.80
C HIS A 275 -3.31 20.79 -2.23
N GLU A 276 -2.32 21.37 -1.53
CA GLU A 276 -0.91 21.04 -1.73
C GLU A 276 -0.30 20.33 -0.51
N TYR A 277 0.68 19.47 -0.77
CA TYR A 277 1.22 18.51 0.18
C TYR A 277 2.74 18.53 0.18
N THR A 278 3.31 18.26 1.36
CA THR A 278 4.75 18.09 1.63
C THR A 278 5.61 19.34 1.37
N ARG A 279 6.78 19.38 2.00
CA ARG A 279 7.82 20.38 1.71
C ARG A 279 8.25 20.40 0.24
N TYR A 280 8.09 19.30 -0.49
CA TYR A 280 8.47 19.24 -1.91
C TYR A 280 7.48 19.98 -2.81
N GLY A 281 6.18 19.85 -2.50
CA GLY A 281 5.12 20.57 -3.20
C GLY A 281 5.18 22.07 -2.90
N PHE A 282 5.20 22.43 -1.62
CA PHE A 282 5.29 23.84 -1.21
C PHE A 282 6.56 24.55 -1.69
N ARG A 283 7.69 23.84 -1.84
CA ARG A 283 8.89 24.43 -2.47
C ARG A 283 8.59 25.02 -3.84
N LYS A 284 7.74 24.38 -4.65
CA LYS A 284 7.35 24.87 -5.99
C LYS A 284 6.54 26.17 -5.92
N LEU A 285 5.74 26.36 -4.87
CA LEU A 285 4.97 27.59 -4.65
C LEU A 285 5.84 28.74 -4.09
N ILE A 286 6.91 28.40 -3.35
CA ILE A 286 7.88 29.36 -2.81
C ILE A 286 8.83 29.86 -3.90
N GLU A 287 9.30 28.96 -4.76
CA GLU A 287 10.15 29.27 -5.91
C GLU A 287 9.48 30.36 -6.79
N GLY A 288 10.22 31.43 -7.10
CA GLY A 288 9.71 32.55 -7.91
C GLY A 288 8.83 33.57 -7.18
N ARG A 289 8.39 33.27 -5.95
CA ARG A 289 7.58 34.18 -5.09
C ARG A 289 6.33 34.72 -5.81
N HIS A 290 5.66 33.86 -6.58
CA HIS A 290 4.44 34.23 -7.31
C HIS A 290 3.18 34.11 -6.47
N ILE A 291 3.27 33.44 -5.32
CA ILE A 291 2.22 33.30 -4.32
C ILE A 291 2.56 34.18 -3.11
N ASP A 292 1.61 35.01 -2.67
CA ASP A 292 1.83 35.96 -1.57
C ASP A 292 1.61 35.34 -0.19
N ILE A 293 0.77 34.30 -0.08
CA ILE A 293 0.47 33.58 1.17
C ILE A 293 0.28 32.09 0.82
N LEU A 294 0.95 31.21 1.57
CA LEU A 294 0.77 29.76 1.48
C LEU A 294 -0.29 29.30 2.48
N GLN A 295 -1.19 28.42 2.06
CA GLN A 295 -2.35 28.03 2.85
C GLN A 295 -2.51 26.51 3.05
N PRO A 296 -1.48 25.79 3.56
CA PRO A 296 -1.60 24.37 3.83
C PRO A 296 -2.71 24.06 4.85
N ASP A 297 -3.47 22.99 4.65
CA ASP A 297 -4.26 22.40 5.73
C ASP A 297 -3.38 21.44 6.56
N VAL A 298 -3.29 21.64 7.87
CA VAL A 298 -2.41 20.84 8.75
C VAL A 298 -2.85 19.38 8.87
N MET A 299 -4.13 19.08 8.66
CA MET A 299 -4.67 17.73 8.62
C MET A 299 -4.47 17.06 7.26
N TRP A 300 -3.97 17.77 6.24
CA TRP A 300 -3.83 17.25 4.87
C TRP A 300 -2.39 17.18 4.39
N LEU A 301 -1.59 18.24 4.57
CA LEU A 301 -0.30 18.38 3.88
C LEU A 301 0.79 17.34 4.27
N GLY A 302 0.65 16.71 5.44
CA GLY A 302 1.67 15.87 6.07
C GLY A 302 1.78 16.03 7.60
N GLY A 303 0.93 16.83 8.26
CA GLY A 303 0.94 17.03 9.71
C GLY A 303 1.81 18.20 10.16
N LEU A 304 1.84 18.42 11.48
CA LEU A 304 2.57 19.51 12.11
C LEU A 304 4.09 19.36 11.91
N THR A 305 4.61 18.13 11.95
CA THR A 305 6.04 17.85 11.71
C THR A 305 6.52 18.31 10.33
N GLU A 306 5.67 18.19 9.32
CA GLU A 306 5.98 18.64 7.96
C GLU A 306 5.65 20.13 7.76
N LEU A 307 4.57 20.62 8.38
CA LEU A 307 4.21 22.04 8.35
C LEU A 307 5.30 22.94 8.94
N LEU A 308 5.98 22.52 10.01
CA LEU A 308 7.13 23.24 10.55
C LEU A 308 8.26 23.40 9.51
N LYS A 309 8.48 22.40 8.65
CA LYS A 309 9.49 22.45 7.59
C LYS A 309 9.04 23.35 6.43
N VAL A 310 7.76 23.27 6.04
CA VAL A 310 7.17 24.18 5.04
C VAL A 310 7.28 25.63 5.51
N SER A 311 6.93 25.90 6.77
CA SER A 311 7.03 27.22 7.38
C SER A 311 8.46 27.75 7.37
N ALA A 312 9.42 26.93 7.78
CA ALA A 312 10.82 27.31 7.76
C ALA A 312 11.33 27.65 6.35
N GLN A 313 10.91 26.90 5.32
CA GLN A 313 11.23 27.22 3.93
C GLN A 313 10.60 28.54 3.49
N ALA A 314 9.33 28.78 3.82
CA ALA A 314 8.63 30.01 3.47
C ALA A 314 9.21 31.25 4.19
N ALA A 315 9.58 31.08 5.46
CA ALA A 315 10.20 32.12 6.29
C ALA A 315 11.54 32.61 5.71
N ALA A 316 12.31 31.73 5.05
CA ALA A 316 13.54 32.13 4.37
C ALA A 316 13.31 33.09 3.18
N TYR A 317 12.07 33.25 2.73
CA TYR A 317 11.65 34.14 1.64
C TYR A 317 10.65 35.21 2.09
N ASP A 318 10.45 35.37 3.41
CA ASP A 318 9.46 36.26 4.01
C ASP A 318 8.03 36.01 3.50
N ILE A 319 7.70 34.76 3.14
CA ILE A 319 6.36 34.39 2.69
C ILE A 319 5.52 33.96 3.92
N PRO A 320 4.37 34.61 4.16
CA PRO A 320 3.46 34.19 5.20
C PRO A 320 2.87 32.80 4.96
N VAL A 321 2.70 32.04 6.04
CA VAL A 321 1.97 30.77 6.06
C VAL A 321 0.73 30.96 6.93
N VAL A 322 -0.44 30.92 6.31
CA VAL A 322 -1.75 31.04 6.98
C VAL A 322 -2.54 29.77 6.67
N PRO A 323 -2.47 28.76 7.55
CA PRO A 323 -3.10 27.48 7.30
C PRO A 323 -4.60 27.60 7.01
N HIS A 324 -5.11 26.74 6.13
CA HIS A 324 -6.53 26.51 5.95
C HIS A 324 -7.16 26.10 7.31
N ALA A 325 -8.42 26.45 7.55
CA ALA A 325 -9.07 26.45 8.86
C ALA A 325 -9.18 25.10 9.59
N SER A 326 -8.09 24.61 10.18
CA SER A 326 -8.02 23.30 10.86
C SER A 326 -8.17 23.36 12.39
N GLY A 327 -8.97 24.29 12.92
CA GLY A 327 -9.22 24.39 14.37
C GLY A 327 -7.95 24.50 15.22
N PRO A 328 -7.94 24.01 16.48
CA PRO A 328 -6.78 24.05 17.37
C PRO A 328 -5.46 23.49 16.80
N TYR A 329 -5.52 22.57 15.83
CA TYR A 329 -4.30 22.09 15.16
C TYR A 329 -3.55 23.23 14.46
N SER A 330 -4.29 24.09 13.75
CA SER A 330 -3.74 25.29 13.12
C SER A 330 -3.43 26.39 14.15
N TYR A 331 -4.25 26.54 15.21
CA TYR A 331 -4.08 27.63 16.18
C TYR A 331 -2.75 27.50 16.92
N HIS A 332 -2.42 26.29 17.40
CA HIS A 332 -1.16 26.03 18.08
C HIS A 332 0.05 26.28 17.19
N PHE A 333 -0.04 25.93 15.90
CA PHE A 333 1.00 26.26 14.93
C PHE A 333 1.11 27.78 14.74
N VAL A 334 0.02 28.45 14.37
CA VAL A 334 0.07 29.88 14.02
C VAL A 334 0.62 30.70 15.15
N VAL A 335 0.16 30.52 16.41
CA VAL A 335 0.64 31.30 17.57
C VAL A 335 2.15 31.19 17.81
N SER A 336 2.78 30.12 17.33
CA SER A 336 4.20 29.84 17.53
C SER A 336 5.14 30.36 16.43
N GLN A 337 4.62 30.66 15.23
CA GLN A 337 5.46 31.06 14.09
C GLN A 337 5.39 32.57 13.82
N THR A 338 6.54 33.17 13.49
CA THR A 338 6.65 34.61 13.20
C THR A 338 6.09 34.99 11.83
N ASN A 339 6.12 34.08 10.86
CA ASN A 339 5.56 34.24 9.51
C ASN A 339 4.10 33.77 9.39
N SER A 340 3.38 33.58 10.51
CA SER A 340 1.95 33.25 10.51
C SER A 340 1.15 34.37 11.20
N PRO A 341 0.82 35.46 10.48
CA PRO A 341 0.35 36.70 11.11
C PRO A 341 -1.09 36.64 11.67
N PHE A 342 -1.94 35.77 11.12
CA PHE A 342 -3.35 35.62 11.47
C PHE A 342 -3.83 34.22 11.09
N GLN A 343 -5.09 33.90 11.40
CA GLN A 343 -5.69 32.59 11.15
C GLN A 343 -7.02 32.69 10.39
N GLU A 344 -7.36 31.65 9.63
CA GLU A 344 -8.68 31.47 9.04
C GLU A 344 -9.66 30.84 10.03
N TYR A 345 -10.91 31.32 10.03
CA TYR A 345 -12.05 30.59 10.58
C TYR A 345 -13.08 30.29 9.49
N LEU A 346 -13.41 29.02 9.29
CA LEU A 346 -14.46 28.62 8.35
C LEU A 346 -15.83 28.69 9.04
N ALA A 347 -16.72 29.55 8.56
CA ALA A 347 -18.06 29.69 9.12
C ALA A 347 -18.85 28.38 8.93
N ASN A 348 -19.03 27.65 10.01
CA ASN A 348 -19.69 26.34 10.02
C ASN A 348 -21.13 26.42 10.56
N SER A 349 -21.69 27.61 10.71
CA SER A 349 -23.14 27.77 10.77
C SER A 349 -23.72 27.59 9.37
N PRO A 350 -24.88 26.92 9.20
CA PRO A 350 -25.46 26.65 7.88
C PRO A 350 -25.64 27.89 6.99
N ASP A 351 -25.90 29.05 7.60
CA ASP A 351 -26.11 30.34 6.94
C ASP A 351 -24.88 31.26 6.95
N GLY A 352 -23.78 30.85 7.60
CA GLY A 352 -22.56 31.63 7.76
C GLY A 352 -22.68 32.87 8.67
N GLN A 353 -23.75 33.00 9.46
CA GLN A 353 -23.99 34.18 10.30
C GLN A 353 -23.56 34.04 11.77
N SER A 354 -23.09 32.86 12.19
CA SER A 354 -22.58 32.63 13.55
C SER A 354 -21.34 31.73 13.53
N VAL A 355 -20.63 31.71 14.67
CA VAL A 355 -19.49 30.80 14.88
C VAL A 355 -19.96 29.57 15.66
N LEU A 356 -19.63 28.38 15.17
CA LEU A 356 -19.82 27.11 15.87
C LEU A 356 -18.47 26.36 15.89
N PRO A 357 -18.25 25.34 16.75
CA PRO A 357 -16.99 24.58 16.76
C PRO A 357 -16.67 23.91 15.41
N VAL A 358 -15.46 24.10 14.88
CA VAL A 358 -15.02 23.59 13.56
C VAL A 358 -15.26 22.09 13.45
N PHE A 359 -14.99 21.34 14.52
CA PHE A 359 -15.17 19.88 14.55
C PHE A 359 -16.55 19.44 15.10
N GLY A 360 -17.50 20.38 15.16
CA GLY A 360 -18.86 20.13 15.59
C GLY A 360 -18.95 19.65 17.04
N ASN A 361 -19.65 18.55 17.27
CA ASN A 361 -19.84 17.99 18.61
C ASN A 361 -18.79 16.92 19.00
N LEU A 362 -17.71 16.76 18.22
CA LEU A 362 -16.66 15.77 18.52
C LEU A 362 -15.92 16.10 19.81
N PHE A 363 -15.72 17.39 20.11
CA PHE A 363 -15.03 17.86 21.31
C PHE A 363 -15.93 18.72 22.18
N LEU A 364 -15.74 18.66 23.50
CA LEU A 364 -16.53 19.43 24.48
C LEU A 364 -16.10 20.89 24.61
N ASN A 365 -14.83 21.17 24.28
CA ASN A 365 -14.15 22.38 24.74
C ASN A 365 -13.31 23.06 23.65
N GLU A 366 -13.70 22.91 22.38
CA GLU A 366 -13.02 23.58 21.26
C GLU A 366 -13.11 25.12 21.42
N PRO A 367 -11.97 25.84 21.41
CA PRO A 367 -11.98 27.30 21.49
C PRO A 367 -12.48 27.91 20.17
N ILE A 368 -13.46 28.80 20.25
CA ILE A 368 -14.09 29.48 19.10
C ILE A 368 -13.89 31.00 19.17
N PRO A 369 -13.59 31.69 18.05
CA PRO A 369 -13.34 33.13 18.01
C PRO A 369 -14.66 33.92 17.86
N ASP A 370 -15.53 33.89 18.87
CA ASP A 370 -16.82 34.61 18.88
C ASP A 370 -16.70 36.14 18.72
N LYS A 371 -15.52 36.68 19.04
CA LYS A 371 -15.15 38.10 18.89
C LYS A 371 -14.17 38.35 17.75
N GLY A 372 -14.00 37.38 16.84
CA GLY A 372 -13.02 37.43 15.74
C GLY A 372 -11.56 37.27 16.18
N TYR A 373 -11.33 36.89 17.43
CA TYR A 373 -10.00 36.61 17.97
C TYR A 373 -10.04 35.57 19.10
N LEU A 374 -8.87 35.01 19.43
CA LEU A 374 -8.62 34.24 20.65
C LEU A 374 -7.46 34.85 21.43
N ASP A 375 -7.58 34.94 22.76
CA ASP A 375 -6.44 35.15 23.64
C ASP A 375 -5.64 33.85 23.72
N VAL A 376 -4.32 33.89 23.53
CA VAL A 376 -3.51 32.65 23.39
C VAL A 376 -3.58 31.76 24.64
N SER A 377 -3.84 32.33 25.82
CA SER A 377 -4.00 31.57 27.06
C SER A 377 -5.15 30.56 27.04
N VAL A 378 -6.12 30.69 26.13
CA VAL A 378 -7.18 29.66 25.97
C VAL A 378 -6.61 28.32 25.47
N LEU A 379 -5.41 28.33 24.89
CA LEU A 379 -4.68 27.17 24.42
C LEU A 379 -3.78 26.54 25.49
N ASP A 380 -3.77 27.05 26.74
CA ASP A 380 -2.93 26.56 27.84
C ASP A 380 -3.47 25.27 28.46
N LYS A 381 -3.59 24.23 27.63
CA LYS A 381 -3.99 22.88 28.01
C LYS A 381 -3.04 21.85 27.37
N PRO A 382 -2.76 20.72 28.03
CA PRO A 382 -1.87 19.70 27.47
C PRO A 382 -2.29 19.22 26.09
N GLY A 383 -1.32 19.00 25.20
CA GLY A 383 -1.60 18.57 23.82
C GLY A 383 -2.22 19.71 22.99
N PHE A 384 -3.22 19.38 22.17
CA PHE A 384 -4.05 20.38 21.48
C PHE A 384 -5.21 20.90 22.34
N GLY A 385 -5.30 20.47 23.61
CA GLY A 385 -6.30 20.97 24.56
C GLY A 385 -7.74 20.51 24.30
N LEU A 386 -7.93 19.62 23.33
CA LEU A 386 -9.24 19.10 22.91
C LEU A 386 -9.64 17.88 23.74
N GLU A 387 -10.84 17.95 24.33
CA GLU A 387 -11.44 16.88 25.12
C GLU A 387 -12.57 16.23 24.31
N ILE A 388 -12.41 14.93 24.00
CA ILE A 388 -13.40 14.16 23.24
C ILE A 388 -14.72 14.16 24.01
N ASN A 389 -15.81 14.44 23.30
CA ASN A 389 -17.15 14.28 23.82
C ASN A 389 -17.47 12.77 24.02
N PRO A 390 -17.77 12.30 25.24
CA PRO A 390 -18.12 10.90 25.48
C PRO A 390 -19.36 10.43 24.71
N SER A 391 -20.22 11.37 24.27
CA SER A 391 -21.38 11.11 23.43
C SER A 391 -21.09 11.28 21.93
N ALA A 392 -19.84 11.51 21.53
CA ALA A 392 -19.46 11.53 20.12
C ALA A 392 -19.75 10.16 19.49
N PRO A 393 -20.36 10.11 18.30
CA PRO A 393 -20.80 8.86 17.70
C PRO A 393 -19.65 8.17 16.96
N LEU A 394 -18.63 7.75 17.72
CA LEU A 394 -17.44 7.08 17.22
C LEU A 394 -17.73 5.59 17.00
N ILE A 395 -17.56 5.13 15.76
CA ILE A 395 -17.61 3.73 15.40
C ILE A 395 -16.17 3.21 15.33
N ASP A 396 -15.84 2.22 16.15
CA ASP A 396 -14.54 1.55 16.08
C ASP A 396 -14.34 0.96 14.68
N ALA A 397 -13.30 1.43 14.00
CA ALA A 397 -13.04 1.02 12.63
C ALA A 397 -12.69 -0.47 12.53
N ALA A 398 -12.23 -1.11 13.61
CA ALA A 398 -11.98 -2.56 13.61
C ALA A 398 -13.25 -3.37 13.29
N GLY A 399 -14.45 -2.85 13.57
CA GLY A 399 -15.73 -3.48 13.22
C GLY A 399 -16.24 -3.16 11.81
N ILE A 400 -15.78 -2.07 11.19
CA ILE A 400 -16.13 -1.67 9.81
C ILE A 400 -15.19 -2.32 8.80
N LEU A 401 -13.91 -2.41 9.17
CA LEU A 401 -12.86 -3.03 8.40
C LEU A 401 -12.87 -4.56 8.59
N ASN A 402 -14.02 -5.19 8.86
CA ASN A 402 -14.13 -6.64 9.06
C ASN A 402 -15.35 -7.27 8.33
N PRO A 403 -15.14 -8.31 7.48
CA PRO A 403 -13.82 -8.66 6.98
C PRO A 403 -13.32 -7.44 6.21
N ALA A 404 -12.08 -7.03 6.46
CA ALA A 404 -11.48 -5.97 5.66
C ALA A 404 -11.67 -6.37 4.20
N PRO A 405 -11.85 -5.45 3.24
CA PRO A 405 -11.37 -5.77 1.89
C PRO A 405 -9.98 -6.36 2.11
N SER A 406 -9.83 -7.65 1.75
CA SER A 406 -8.80 -8.54 2.30
C SER A 406 -7.52 -7.75 2.44
N ARG A 407 -6.94 -7.72 3.66
CA ARG A 407 -5.63 -7.09 3.87
C ARG A 407 -4.78 -7.52 2.67
N SER A 408 -4.30 -6.58 1.86
CA SER A 408 -2.97 -6.79 1.30
C SER A 408 -2.17 -7.02 2.57
N LEU A 409 -1.77 -8.27 2.87
CA LEU A 409 -1.09 -8.48 4.14
C LEU A 409 0.08 -7.49 4.11
N ALA A 410 0.46 -6.99 5.27
CA ALA A 410 1.74 -6.34 5.41
C ALA A 410 2.81 -7.34 4.87
N ASP A 411 3.20 -7.16 3.60
CA ASP A 411 3.57 -8.26 2.67
C ASP A 411 2.58 -9.45 2.71
N PRO A 412 1.68 -9.72 1.72
CA PRO A 412 1.63 -9.37 0.31
C PRO A 412 0.31 -8.74 -0.23
N THR A 413 0.42 -8.21 -1.46
CA THR A 413 -0.45 -8.36 -2.67
C THR A 413 -0.77 -7.04 -3.38
N ILE A 414 -0.34 -6.96 -4.64
CA ILE A 414 -0.88 -6.10 -5.71
C ILE A 414 -2.03 -6.87 -6.38
N PRO A 415 -3.20 -6.25 -6.58
CA PRO A 415 -3.96 -6.42 -7.83
C PRO A 415 -4.64 -5.10 -8.27
N ASP A 416 -5.15 -4.87 -9.48
CA ASP A 416 -5.06 -5.53 -10.78
C ASP A 416 -5.52 -4.50 -11.83
N GLY A 417 -4.98 -4.62 -13.04
CA GLY A 417 -5.34 -3.73 -14.14
C GLY A 417 -4.65 -4.08 -15.46
N ILE A 418 -4.63 -5.36 -15.83
CA ILE A 418 -4.58 -5.74 -17.24
C ILE A 418 -5.85 -6.53 -17.51
N GLN A 419 -6.81 -5.86 -18.14
CA GLN A 419 -7.96 -6.51 -18.77
C GLN A 419 -7.43 -7.56 -19.75
N ASN A 420 -7.82 -8.82 -19.56
CA ASN A 420 -7.76 -9.82 -20.61
C ASN A 420 -9.09 -10.59 -20.60
N GLU A 421 -9.53 -10.90 -21.81
CA GLU A 421 -10.87 -11.31 -22.20
C GLU A 421 -11.37 -12.54 -21.43
N LYS A 422 -12.69 -12.53 -21.16
CA LYS A 422 -13.45 -13.66 -20.61
C LYS A 422 -13.13 -14.94 -21.38
N SER A 423 -12.41 -15.87 -20.76
CA SER A 423 -12.41 -17.28 -21.15
C SER A 423 -13.49 -18.01 -20.36
N GLU A 424 -14.26 -18.81 -21.10
CA GLU A 424 -15.46 -19.54 -20.71
C GLU A 424 -15.39 -20.20 -19.32
N GLU A 425 -16.41 -19.95 -18.50
CA GLU A 425 -16.67 -20.65 -17.24
C GLU A 425 -16.76 -22.16 -17.50
N SER A 426 -15.80 -22.93 -16.97
CA SER A 426 -16.06 -24.34 -16.68
C SER A 426 -16.76 -24.41 -15.33
N ASP A 427 -18.07 -24.64 -15.36
CA ASP A 427 -18.97 -24.85 -14.23
C ASP A 427 -18.63 -26.14 -13.47
N ASP A 428 -17.56 -26.13 -12.66
CA ASP A 428 -17.20 -27.23 -11.75
C ASP A 428 -17.53 -26.93 -10.28
N GLY A 429 -18.02 -25.73 -9.97
CA GLY A 429 -18.42 -25.31 -8.62
C GLY A 429 -17.26 -25.17 -7.62
N ILE A 430 -16.00 -25.23 -8.06
CA ILE A 430 -14.81 -25.15 -7.21
C ILE A 430 -14.20 -23.75 -7.30
N ASP A 431 -13.97 -23.12 -6.14
CA ASP A 431 -13.22 -21.86 -6.06
C ASP A 431 -11.72 -22.13 -6.12
N TRP A 432 -11.18 -22.18 -7.34
CA TRP A 432 -9.76 -22.44 -7.61
C TRP A 432 -8.82 -21.35 -7.11
N THR A 433 -9.33 -20.16 -6.73
CA THR A 433 -8.50 -19.07 -6.18
C THR A 433 -7.97 -19.38 -4.78
N ARG A 434 -8.51 -20.42 -4.12
CA ARG A 434 -8.10 -20.89 -2.80
C ARG A 434 -6.88 -21.83 -2.83
N PHE A 435 -6.41 -22.19 -4.01
CA PHE A 435 -5.33 -23.16 -4.21
C PHE A 435 -4.17 -22.55 -4.99
N ALA A 436 -2.94 -22.99 -4.72
CA ALA A 436 -1.78 -22.54 -5.50
C ALA A 436 -0.68 -23.58 -5.67
N TYR A 437 -0.04 -23.57 -6.84
CA TYR A 437 1.28 -24.16 -7.05
C TYR A 437 2.35 -23.19 -6.56
N VAL A 438 3.27 -23.65 -5.70
CA VAL A 438 4.32 -22.82 -5.12
C VAL A 438 5.70 -23.30 -5.60
N GLN A 439 6.45 -22.38 -6.19
CA GLN A 439 7.88 -22.51 -6.46
C GLN A 439 8.69 -21.56 -5.59
N TYR A 440 9.94 -21.91 -5.34
CA TYR A 440 10.92 -21.04 -4.69
C TYR A 440 12.19 -21.04 -5.54
N VAL A 441 12.88 -19.91 -5.57
CA VAL A 441 14.13 -19.77 -6.32
C VAL A 441 15.18 -19.13 -5.45
N THR A 442 16.40 -19.60 -5.61
CA THR A 442 17.59 -19.20 -4.85
C THR A 442 18.72 -18.79 -5.81
N ASP A 443 18.72 -19.36 -7.02
CA ASP A 443 19.65 -19.05 -8.10
C ASP A 443 18.97 -18.97 -9.48
N LYS A 444 19.77 -18.64 -10.50
CA LYS A 444 19.32 -18.50 -11.90
C LYS A 444 18.86 -19.81 -12.52
N GLU A 445 19.45 -20.93 -12.11
CA GLU A 445 19.11 -22.24 -12.63
C GLU A 445 17.69 -22.62 -12.21
N TYR A 446 17.40 -22.42 -10.91
CA TYR A 446 16.09 -22.63 -10.30
C TYR A 446 15.06 -21.65 -10.87
N LEU A 447 15.41 -20.37 -11.07
CA LEU A 447 14.49 -19.41 -11.70
C LEU A 447 14.08 -19.82 -13.11
N CYS A 448 14.99 -20.34 -13.93
CA CYS A 448 14.61 -20.89 -15.22
C CYS A 448 13.77 -22.17 -15.08
N ASN A 449 14.10 -23.08 -14.16
CA ASN A 449 13.32 -24.30 -13.94
C ASN A 449 11.89 -24.01 -13.49
N SER A 450 11.70 -23.15 -12.49
CA SER A 450 10.38 -22.71 -12.05
C SER A 450 9.61 -22.04 -13.19
N LEU A 451 10.27 -21.24 -14.03
CA LEU A 451 9.62 -20.63 -15.20
C LEU A 451 9.13 -21.70 -16.19
N MET A 452 9.88 -22.78 -16.42
CA MET A 452 9.43 -23.91 -17.24
C MET A 452 8.25 -24.66 -16.62
N MET A 453 8.20 -24.78 -15.28
CA MET A 453 7.06 -25.38 -14.60
C MET A 453 5.81 -24.51 -14.72
N PHE A 454 5.94 -23.20 -14.58
CA PHE A 454 4.83 -22.27 -14.79
C PHE A 454 4.36 -22.24 -16.25
N GLU A 455 5.27 -22.36 -17.21
CA GLU A 455 4.91 -22.56 -18.62
C GLU A 455 4.08 -23.84 -18.80
N SER A 456 4.53 -24.96 -18.25
CA SER A 456 3.77 -26.23 -18.31
C SER A 456 2.39 -26.07 -17.70
N LEU A 457 2.27 -25.51 -16.49
CA LEU A 457 0.97 -25.30 -15.83
C LEU A 457 0.05 -24.38 -16.65
N HIS A 458 0.61 -23.33 -17.25
CA HIS A 458 -0.13 -22.42 -18.10
C HIS A 458 -0.64 -23.12 -19.37
N ARG A 459 0.26 -23.81 -20.09
CA ARG A 459 -0.05 -24.52 -21.33
C ARG A 459 -1.03 -25.69 -21.12
N LEU A 460 -0.95 -26.35 -19.96
CA LEU A 460 -1.82 -27.46 -19.60
C LEU A 460 -3.18 -27.00 -19.03
N GLY A 461 -3.41 -25.69 -18.89
CA GLY A 461 -4.69 -25.15 -18.43
C GLY A 461 -5.00 -25.39 -16.96
N SER A 462 -3.96 -25.49 -16.11
CA SER A 462 -4.14 -25.61 -14.67
C SER A 462 -4.88 -24.38 -14.11
N LYS A 463 -5.85 -24.65 -13.22
CA LYS A 463 -6.83 -23.69 -12.71
C LYS A 463 -6.39 -22.98 -11.43
N ALA A 464 -5.57 -23.63 -10.60
CA ALA A 464 -5.07 -23.04 -9.37
C ALA A 464 -4.09 -21.88 -9.64
N ASP A 465 -3.93 -21.00 -8.65
CA ASP A 465 -2.95 -19.92 -8.72
C ASP A 465 -1.51 -20.45 -8.87
N ARG A 466 -0.62 -19.61 -9.36
CA ARG A 466 0.82 -19.90 -9.48
C ARG A 466 1.59 -18.89 -8.66
N VAL A 467 2.48 -19.36 -7.79
CA VAL A 467 3.21 -18.54 -6.83
C VAL A 467 4.71 -18.80 -6.92
N LEU A 468 5.51 -17.74 -6.97
CA LEU A 468 6.96 -17.81 -6.95
C LEU A 468 7.55 -16.99 -5.80
N LEU A 469 8.31 -17.65 -4.93
CA LEU A 469 9.10 -17.02 -3.87
C LEU A 469 10.53 -16.78 -4.39
N TYR A 470 11.02 -15.54 -4.37
CA TYR A 470 12.35 -15.18 -4.90
C TYR A 470 13.14 -14.29 -3.94
N PRO A 471 14.49 -14.22 -4.04
CA PRO A 471 15.29 -13.40 -3.14
C PRO A 471 14.94 -11.92 -3.26
N GLN A 472 14.62 -11.26 -2.14
CA GLN A 472 14.23 -9.84 -2.09
C GLN A 472 15.30 -8.89 -2.69
N GLU A 473 16.55 -9.36 -2.79
CA GLU A 473 17.69 -8.65 -3.38
C GLU A 473 17.60 -8.55 -4.92
N TRP A 474 16.77 -9.37 -5.56
CA TRP A 474 16.57 -9.32 -7.00
C TRP A 474 15.55 -8.23 -7.35
N GLU A 475 16.03 -7.08 -7.80
CA GLU A 475 15.18 -5.98 -8.23
C GLU A 475 14.30 -6.38 -9.44
N LEU A 476 13.00 -6.04 -9.40
CA LEU A 476 12.06 -6.32 -10.50
C LEU A 476 12.23 -5.38 -11.71
N SER A 477 12.70 -4.16 -11.48
CA SER A 477 12.87 -3.14 -12.53
C SER A 477 14.19 -2.36 -12.41
N PRO A 478 15.35 -3.04 -12.31
CA PRO A 478 16.64 -2.40 -12.27
C PRO A 478 16.93 -1.70 -13.59
N ARG A 479 17.76 -0.65 -13.54
CA ARG A 479 18.23 0.07 -14.72
C ARG A 479 19.76 -0.01 -14.77
N PRO A 480 20.35 -0.84 -15.66
CA PRO A 480 19.73 -1.63 -16.73
C PRO A 480 19.01 -2.92 -16.24
N PRO A 481 18.08 -3.50 -17.03
CA PRO A 481 17.45 -4.78 -16.71
C PRO A 481 18.48 -5.91 -16.52
N THR A 482 18.35 -6.66 -15.44
CA THR A 482 19.13 -7.88 -15.18
C THR A 482 18.43 -9.12 -15.76
N TRP A 483 19.14 -10.25 -15.83
CA TRP A 483 18.58 -11.52 -16.26
C TRP A 483 17.40 -11.91 -15.37
N GLU A 484 17.58 -11.80 -14.05
CA GLU A 484 16.63 -12.14 -13.00
C GLU A 484 15.37 -11.30 -13.13
N SER A 485 15.53 -9.98 -13.27
CA SER A 485 14.41 -9.04 -13.46
C SER A 485 13.59 -9.32 -14.71
N LYS A 486 14.20 -9.87 -15.76
CA LYS A 486 13.52 -10.23 -17.01
C LYS A 486 12.65 -11.47 -16.82
N PHE A 487 13.17 -12.48 -16.12
CA PHE A 487 12.48 -13.76 -15.92
C PHE A 487 11.39 -13.68 -14.85
N LEU A 488 11.62 -12.91 -13.78
CA LEU A 488 10.57 -12.60 -12.80
C LEU A 488 9.39 -11.90 -13.47
N ARG A 489 9.65 -10.93 -14.36
CA ARG A 489 8.60 -10.29 -15.17
C ARG A 489 7.94 -11.25 -16.14
N TRP A 490 8.69 -12.14 -16.80
CA TRP A 490 8.10 -13.16 -17.67
C TRP A 490 7.15 -14.09 -16.92
N ALA A 491 7.50 -14.49 -15.69
CA ALA A 491 6.61 -15.27 -14.84
C ALA A 491 5.27 -14.53 -14.61
N GLN A 492 5.31 -13.25 -14.25
CA GLN A 492 4.11 -12.43 -14.06
C GLN A 492 3.32 -12.23 -15.36
N ASP A 493 4.00 -11.74 -16.41
CA ASP A 493 3.33 -11.24 -17.61
C ASP A 493 2.78 -12.37 -18.48
N ARG A 494 3.57 -13.44 -18.68
CA ARG A 494 3.25 -14.54 -19.59
C ARG A 494 2.46 -15.66 -18.91
N TYR A 495 2.85 -16.03 -17.70
CA TYR A 495 2.30 -17.21 -17.02
C TYR A 495 1.40 -16.87 -15.83
N LYS A 496 1.13 -15.57 -15.61
CA LYS A 496 0.23 -15.06 -14.56
C LYS A 496 0.64 -15.53 -13.15
N VAL A 497 1.94 -15.59 -12.92
CA VAL A 497 2.52 -16.00 -11.64
C VAL A 497 2.52 -14.82 -10.67
N ARG A 498 2.04 -15.05 -9.46
CA ARG A 498 2.17 -14.13 -8.33
C ARG A 498 3.55 -14.30 -7.72
N ILE A 499 4.39 -13.27 -7.77
CA ILE A 499 5.76 -13.34 -7.26
C ILE A 499 5.86 -12.62 -5.92
N PHE A 500 6.59 -13.20 -4.96
CA PHE A 500 6.79 -12.65 -3.62
C PHE A 500 8.29 -12.59 -3.28
N PRO A 501 8.83 -11.40 -2.94
CA PRO A 501 10.19 -11.30 -2.45
C PRO A 501 10.29 -11.92 -1.04
N VAL A 502 11.29 -12.74 -0.81
CA VAL A 502 11.57 -13.39 0.47
C VAL A 502 13.04 -13.26 0.83
N ARG A 503 13.36 -13.32 2.11
CA ARG A 503 14.74 -13.53 2.56
C ARG A 503 15.05 -15.02 2.47
N PRO A 504 16.06 -15.45 1.67
CA PRO A 504 16.48 -16.84 1.62
C PRO A 504 16.76 -17.38 3.02
N GLN A 505 16.36 -18.62 3.29
CA GLN A 505 16.63 -19.29 4.55
C GLN A 505 17.83 -20.23 4.33
N TYR A 506 18.89 -20.04 5.11
CA TYR A 506 20.13 -20.83 5.03
C TYR A 506 20.64 -21.26 6.41
N THR A 507 21.43 -22.32 6.45
CA THR A 507 22.19 -22.78 7.62
C THR A 507 23.69 -22.62 7.36
N GLU A 508 24.51 -22.57 8.42
CA GLU A 508 25.97 -22.41 8.31
C GLU A 508 26.70 -23.69 7.86
N SER A 509 25.98 -24.83 7.77
CA SER A 509 26.49 -26.14 7.34
C SER A 509 25.85 -26.59 6.02
N GLY A 510 26.67 -26.91 5.01
CA GLY A 510 26.23 -27.58 3.78
C GLY A 510 27.01 -27.18 2.52
N ASP A 511 27.22 -28.14 1.62
CA ASP A 511 27.82 -27.92 0.30
C ASP A 511 26.95 -27.00 -0.56
N GLY A 512 27.57 -26.19 -1.42
CA GLY A 512 26.97 -24.99 -2.04
C GLY A 512 25.74 -25.20 -2.93
N THR A 513 25.28 -26.44 -3.12
CA THR A 513 24.10 -26.78 -3.93
C THR A 513 22.80 -26.80 -3.11
N TRP A 514 22.87 -27.02 -1.79
CA TRP A 514 21.68 -27.28 -0.95
C TRP A 514 21.53 -26.35 0.26
N ALA A 515 22.46 -25.41 0.43
CA ALA A 515 22.54 -24.48 1.57
C ALA A 515 21.29 -23.58 1.73
N GLU A 516 20.49 -23.40 0.68
CA GLU A 516 19.30 -22.54 0.68
C GLU A 516 17.96 -23.31 0.55
N SER A 517 18.01 -24.66 0.62
CA SER A 517 16.86 -25.57 0.46
C SER A 517 15.71 -25.28 1.44
N PHE A 518 16.01 -24.71 2.61
CA PHE A 518 15.01 -24.31 3.60
C PHE A 518 14.06 -23.21 3.11
N THR A 519 14.43 -22.46 2.07
CA THR A 519 13.55 -21.46 1.44
C THR A 519 12.26 -22.11 0.93
N LYS A 520 12.32 -23.39 0.53
CA LYS A 520 11.14 -24.21 0.14
C LYS A 520 10.09 -24.30 1.24
N LEU A 521 10.52 -24.35 2.50
CA LEU A 521 9.64 -24.51 3.65
C LEU A 521 8.79 -23.26 3.93
N LEU A 522 9.08 -22.14 3.27
CA LEU A 522 8.18 -20.98 3.24
C LEU A 522 6.83 -21.29 2.54
N ALA A 523 6.69 -22.44 1.88
CA ALA A 523 5.40 -22.96 1.43
C ALA A 523 4.40 -23.14 2.59
N PHE A 524 4.86 -23.54 3.78
CA PHE A 524 4.02 -23.65 4.98
C PHE A 524 3.50 -22.31 5.49
N LYS A 525 4.13 -21.20 5.07
CA LYS A 525 3.74 -19.83 5.40
C LYS A 525 2.72 -19.23 4.42
N GLN A 526 2.35 -19.94 3.35
CA GLN A 526 1.41 -19.43 2.33
C GLN A 526 -0.05 -19.53 2.79
N THR A 527 -0.37 -18.96 3.96
CA THR A 527 -1.68 -19.06 4.64
C THR A 527 -2.81 -18.29 3.96
N GLN A 528 -2.53 -17.60 2.85
CA GLN A 528 -3.54 -17.02 1.98
C GLN A 528 -4.25 -18.06 1.10
N TYR A 529 -3.70 -19.28 1.04
CA TYR A 529 -4.30 -20.42 0.34
C TYR A 529 -4.74 -21.47 1.34
N ASP A 530 -5.86 -22.13 1.06
CA ASP A 530 -6.33 -23.28 1.82
C ASP A 530 -5.37 -24.46 1.70
N ARG A 531 -4.86 -24.65 0.48
CA ARG A 531 -3.83 -25.64 0.17
C ARG A 531 -2.86 -25.11 -0.86
N VAL A 532 -1.60 -25.48 -0.68
CA VAL A 532 -0.56 -25.22 -1.67
C VAL A 532 0.14 -26.51 -2.06
N LEU A 533 0.48 -26.64 -3.34
CA LEU A 533 1.29 -27.73 -3.85
C LEU A 533 2.70 -27.19 -4.10
N SER A 534 3.62 -27.47 -3.18
CA SER A 534 5.03 -27.16 -3.34
C SER A 534 5.69 -28.27 -4.15
N LEU A 535 6.29 -27.89 -5.27
CA LEU A 535 6.99 -28.80 -6.16
C LEU A 535 8.47 -28.43 -6.20
N ASP A 536 9.34 -29.43 -6.25
CA ASP A 536 10.76 -29.18 -6.39
C ASP A 536 11.11 -28.59 -7.76
N SER A 537 12.05 -27.65 -7.81
CA SER A 537 12.53 -27.07 -9.09
C SER A 537 13.29 -28.07 -9.94
N ASP A 538 13.59 -29.24 -9.40
CA ASP A 538 14.26 -30.36 -10.06
C ASP A 538 13.27 -31.27 -10.81
N ALA A 539 12.09 -30.75 -11.18
CA ALA A 539 11.02 -31.54 -11.76
C ALA A 539 10.48 -30.98 -13.08
N THR A 540 9.75 -31.82 -13.80
CA THR A 540 8.94 -31.41 -14.96
C THR A 540 7.51 -31.92 -14.83
N ILE A 541 6.56 -31.06 -15.22
CA ILE A 541 5.12 -31.34 -15.19
C ILE A 541 4.68 -31.77 -16.59
N LEU A 542 4.13 -32.98 -16.67
CA LEU A 542 3.58 -33.58 -17.88
C LEU A 542 2.06 -33.39 -18.00
N LYS A 543 1.34 -33.32 -16.86
CA LYS A 543 -0.13 -33.17 -16.78
C LYS A 543 -0.54 -32.29 -15.57
N PRO A 544 -1.72 -31.64 -15.59
CA PRO A 544 -2.23 -30.90 -14.43
C PRO A 544 -2.36 -31.79 -13.18
N LEU A 545 -2.07 -31.21 -12.02
CA LEU A 545 -2.14 -31.83 -10.69
C LEU A 545 -3.27 -31.21 -9.84
N ASP A 546 -4.22 -30.54 -10.47
CA ASP A 546 -5.25 -29.72 -9.81
C ASP A 546 -6.14 -30.56 -8.88
N GLU A 547 -6.36 -31.83 -9.21
CA GLU A 547 -7.13 -32.76 -8.37
C GLU A 547 -6.47 -33.02 -7.01
N LEU A 548 -5.14 -32.81 -6.88
CA LEU A 548 -4.46 -33.02 -5.61
C LEU A 548 -4.96 -32.05 -4.54
N PHE A 549 -5.38 -30.84 -4.92
CA PHE A 549 -5.96 -29.86 -3.99
C PHE A 549 -7.27 -30.34 -3.34
N LEU A 550 -7.93 -31.33 -3.96
CA LEU A 550 -9.23 -31.86 -3.53
C LEU A 550 -9.12 -33.13 -2.69
N LEU A 551 -7.90 -33.59 -2.39
CA LEU A 551 -7.67 -34.71 -1.47
C LEU A 551 -8.25 -34.40 -0.06
N PRO A 552 -8.51 -35.41 0.78
CA PRO A 552 -9.08 -35.20 2.11
C PRO A 552 -8.22 -34.29 3.01
N ASP A 553 -8.86 -33.62 3.97
CA ASP A 553 -8.21 -32.64 4.86
C ASP A 553 -7.03 -33.23 5.63
N HIS A 554 -5.83 -32.69 5.40
CA HIS A 554 -4.60 -33.20 6.01
C HIS A 554 -3.50 -32.11 6.03
N PRO A 555 -2.70 -31.98 7.11
CA PRO A 555 -1.63 -30.98 7.19
C PRO A 555 -0.60 -31.06 6.05
N VAL A 556 -0.15 -32.27 5.72
CA VAL A 556 0.81 -32.55 4.64
C VAL A 556 0.43 -33.84 3.93
N VAL A 557 0.38 -33.81 2.59
CA VAL A 557 0.36 -35.01 1.74
C VAL A 557 1.66 -35.05 0.96
N ALA A 558 2.36 -36.20 1.01
CA ALA A 558 3.66 -36.39 0.39
C ALA A 558 3.80 -37.82 -0.13
N PRO A 559 4.56 -38.09 -1.20
CA PRO A 559 4.83 -39.45 -1.63
C PRO A 559 5.97 -40.09 -0.83
N HIS A 560 6.05 -41.42 -0.83
CA HIS A 560 7.24 -42.13 -0.33
C HIS A 560 8.47 -41.83 -1.21
N ALA A 561 9.62 -41.64 -0.57
CA ALA A 561 10.92 -41.57 -1.24
C ALA A 561 11.41 -42.99 -1.58
N TYR A 562 10.66 -43.71 -2.41
CA TYR A 562 10.80 -45.16 -2.62
C TYR A 562 12.18 -45.62 -3.12
N TRP A 563 13.01 -44.73 -3.70
CA TRP A 563 14.37 -45.09 -4.13
C TRP A 563 15.37 -45.18 -2.97
N LEU A 564 15.04 -44.58 -1.81
CA LEU A 564 15.86 -44.62 -0.60
C LEU A 564 15.76 -45.98 0.11
N PRO A 565 16.70 -46.30 1.01
CA PRO A 565 16.70 -47.57 1.72
C PRO A 565 15.64 -47.64 2.85
N GLU A 566 15.26 -46.51 3.46
CA GLU A 566 14.26 -46.46 4.52
C GLU A 566 12.81 -46.40 3.95
N PRO A 567 11.93 -47.36 4.27
CA PRO A 567 10.62 -47.48 3.63
C PRO A 567 9.61 -46.39 4.04
N ASP A 568 9.73 -45.84 5.25
CA ASP A 568 8.81 -44.83 5.78
C ASP A 568 9.21 -43.39 5.42
N THR A 569 10.31 -43.21 4.69
CA THR A 569 10.78 -41.88 4.30
C THR A 569 9.86 -41.28 3.26
N ILE A 570 9.42 -40.05 3.51
CA ILE A 570 8.63 -39.24 2.57
C ILE A 570 9.53 -38.30 1.79
N SER A 571 9.16 -38.05 0.53
CA SER A 571 9.89 -37.15 -0.35
C SER A 571 9.34 -35.72 -0.25
N SER A 572 10.23 -34.74 -0.22
CA SER A 572 9.87 -33.33 -0.35
C SER A 572 9.66 -32.91 -1.82
N ALA A 573 9.78 -33.82 -2.80
CA ALA A 573 9.65 -33.50 -4.22
C ALA A 573 8.25 -32.95 -4.57
N ILE A 574 7.22 -33.45 -3.89
CA ILE A 574 5.84 -33.02 -4.00
C ILE A 574 5.26 -32.92 -2.59
N LEU A 575 4.87 -31.72 -2.16
CA LEU A 575 4.22 -31.51 -0.87
C LEU A 575 2.92 -30.74 -1.07
N LEU A 576 1.78 -31.41 -0.86
CA LEU A 576 0.51 -30.73 -0.69
C LEU A 576 0.38 -30.32 0.78
N ILE A 577 0.45 -29.03 1.03
CA ILE A 577 0.50 -28.45 2.37
C ILE A 577 -0.81 -27.75 2.64
N LYS A 578 -1.37 -27.94 3.83
CA LYS A 578 -2.39 -27.04 4.40
C LYS A 578 -1.66 -25.97 5.22
N PRO A 579 -1.42 -24.78 4.66
CA PRO A 579 -0.54 -23.81 5.29
C PRO A 579 -1.17 -23.27 6.56
N SER A 580 -0.38 -23.21 7.63
CA SER A 580 -0.80 -22.56 8.87
C SER A 580 0.42 -22.05 9.62
N MET A 581 0.22 -21.03 10.44
CA MET A 581 1.31 -20.53 11.28
C MET A 581 1.73 -21.53 12.36
N GLU A 582 0.89 -22.50 12.71
CA GLU A 582 1.24 -23.58 13.63
C GLU A 582 2.19 -24.58 12.97
N GLU A 583 1.83 -25.07 11.77
CA GLU A 583 2.68 -26.00 11.01
C GLU A 583 3.98 -25.32 10.57
N PHE A 584 3.93 -24.05 10.14
CA PHE A 584 5.15 -23.29 9.85
C PHE A 584 6.09 -23.22 11.05
N LYS A 585 5.57 -22.89 12.26
CA LYS A 585 6.40 -22.89 13.48
C LYS A 585 6.97 -24.27 13.79
N ARG A 586 6.21 -25.33 13.57
CA ARG A 586 6.63 -26.72 13.79
C ARG A 586 7.80 -27.10 12.87
N VAL A 587 7.69 -26.77 11.59
CA VAL A 587 8.74 -26.97 10.58
C VAL A 587 9.99 -26.14 10.89
N MET A 588 9.83 -24.84 11.18
CA MET A 588 10.95 -23.98 11.54
C MET A 588 11.65 -24.42 12.84
N LYS A 589 10.90 -24.96 13.82
CA LYS A 589 11.49 -25.50 15.05
C LYS A 589 12.40 -26.69 14.77
N SER A 590 11.97 -27.64 13.93
CA SER A 590 12.81 -28.77 13.52
C SER A 590 14.08 -28.28 12.82
N MET A 591 13.94 -27.36 11.85
CA MET A 591 15.05 -26.70 11.15
C MET A 591 16.10 -26.11 12.10
N PHE A 592 15.69 -25.19 13.00
CA PHE A 592 16.64 -24.54 13.91
C PHE A 592 17.25 -25.50 14.93
N SER A 593 16.51 -26.54 15.35
CA SER A 593 16.99 -27.48 16.36
C SER A 593 18.11 -28.40 15.88
N ARG A 594 18.26 -28.57 14.55
CA ARG A 594 19.23 -29.51 13.94
C ARG A 594 20.11 -28.88 12.85
N SER A 595 20.04 -27.57 12.70
CA SER A 595 20.81 -26.77 11.73
C SER A 595 22.35 -26.85 11.84
N SER A 596 22.89 -27.53 12.86
CA SER A 596 24.33 -27.77 13.04
C SER A 596 24.78 -29.18 12.67
N ALA A 597 23.90 -30.03 12.13
CA ALA A 597 24.26 -31.35 11.65
C ALA A 597 24.82 -31.27 10.22
N ASP A 598 25.90 -32.00 9.96
CA ASP A 598 26.36 -32.24 8.60
C ASP A 598 25.27 -33.04 7.85
N GLU A 599 24.80 -32.54 6.71
CA GLU A 599 23.75 -33.14 5.86
C GLU A 599 22.31 -33.08 6.42
N PHE A 600 21.83 -31.88 6.77
CA PHE A 600 20.43 -31.65 7.15
C PHE A 600 19.79 -30.62 6.22
N TYR A 601 18.84 -31.04 5.39
CA TYR A 601 18.16 -30.23 4.37
C TYR A 601 16.63 -30.27 4.53
N ASP A 602 15.89 -29.82 3.51
CA ASP A 602 14.43 -29.78 3.53
C ASP A 602 13.79 -31.16 3.73
N MET A 603 14.35 -32.21 3.12
CA MET A 603 13.81 -33.57 3.22
C MET A 603 13.92 -34.10 4.66
N GLU A 604 15.03 -33.89 5.36
CA GLU A 604 15.21 -34.32 6.75
C GLU A 604 14.27 -33.57 7.69
N VAL A 605 14.05 -32.28 7.49
CA VAL A 605 13.06 -31.50 8.27
C VAL A 605 11.65 -32.06 8.07
N ILE A 606 11.25 -32.32 6.83
CA ILE A 606 9.92 -32.84 6.53
C ILE A 606 9.73 -34.23 7.14
N ASN A 607 10.74 -35.10 7.09
CA ASN A 607 10.67 -36.42 7.70
C ASN A 607 10.65 -36.37 9.23
N ASP A 608 11.46 -35.50 9.86
CA ASP A 608 11.47 -35.31 11.32
C ASP A 608 10.11 -34.83 11.84
N VAL A 609 9.40 -34.03 11.03
CA VAL A 609 8.10 -33.46 11.43
C VAL A 609 6.93 -34.36 11.06
N TYR A 610 6.95 -35.02 9.89
CA TYR A 610 5.76 -35.61 9.28
C TYR A 610 5.84 -37.08 8.85
N ALA A 611 7.00 -37.75 8.81
CA ALA A 611 7.09 -39.11 8.23
C ALA A 611 6.04 -40.10 8.79
N GLY A 612 5.76 -40.06 10.10
CA GLY A 612 4.76 -40.92 10.74
C GLY A 612 3.32 -40.40 10.77
N SER A 613 3.05 -39.25 10.14
CA SER A 613 1.73 -38.59 10.20
C SER A 613 1.23 -38.04 8.88
N ALA A 614 2.06 -37.92 7.84
CA ALA A 614 1.66 -37.45 6.52
C ALA A 614 0.66 -38.42 5.85
N MET A 615 -0.24 -37.88 5.06
CA MET A 615 -1.02 -38.69 4.12
C MET A 615 -0.12 -39.03 2.93
N ILE A 616 -0.11 -40.29 2.51
CA ILE A 616 0.73 -40.73 1.41
C ILE A 616 0.06 -40.44 0.07
N LEU A 617 0.77 -39.72 -0.80
CA LEU A 617 0.34 -39.45 -2.17
C LEU A 617 0.45 -40.74 -3.00
N PRO A 618 -0.59 -41.13 -3.76
CA PRO A 618 -0.52 -42.29 -4.64
C PRO A 618 0.58 -42.13 -5.70
N LYS A 619 1.35 -43.20 -5.91
CA LYS A 619 2.55 -43.21 -6.75
C LYS A 619 2.30 -42.90 -8.22
N GLU A 620 1.08 -43.10 -8.72
CA GLU A 620 0.71 -42.95 -10.14
C GLU A 620 0.86 -41.51 -10.64
N HIS A 621 0.97 -40.55 -9.73
CA HIS A 621 1.10 -39.13 -10.06
C HIS A 621 2.55 -38.74 -10.38
N TRP A 622 3.56 -39.56 -10.04
CA TRP A 622 4.96 -39.15 -10.19
C TRP A 622 5.99 -40.29 -10.25
N VAL A 623 7.18 -39.99 -10.79
CA VAL A 623 8.31 -40.94 -10.86
C VAL A 623 9.64 -40.18 -10.81
N VAL A 624 10.71 -40.82 -10.34
CA VAL A 624 12.07 -40.32 -10.55
C VAL A 624 12.63 -40.77 -11.90
N SER A 625 13.30 -39.88 -12.62
CA SER A 625 13.89 -40.19 -13.93
C SER A 625 14.91 -41.33 -13.90
N GLY A 626 15.60 -41.53 -12.79
CA GLY A 626 16.53 -42.65 -12.58
C GLY A 626 15.86 -44.02 -12.62
N GLU A 627 14.54 -44.11 -12.41
CA GLU A 627 13.79 -45.37 -12.44
C GLU A 627 13.93 -46.04 -13.82
N PHE A 628 13.85 -45.27 -14.91
CA PHE A 628 14.01 -45.76 -16.29
C PHE A 628 15.42 -46.29 -16.60
N ARG A 629 16.40 -46.08 -15.70
CA ARG A 629 17.77 -46.63 -15.85
C ARG A 629 17.96 -47.93 -15.10
N LEU A 630 17.08 -48.27 -14.17
CA LEU A 630 17.18 -49.47 -13.36
C LEU A 630 16.81 -50.70 -14.17
N LYS A 631 17.35 -51.86 -13.75
CA LYS A 631 16.94 -53.17 -14.27
C LYS A 631 15.86 -53.83 -13.43
N SER A 632 15.54 -53.26 -12.28
CA SER A 632 14.55 -53.76 -11.34
C SER A 632 13.76 -52.59 -10.78
N HIS A 633 12.45 -52.70 -10.86
CA HIS A 633 11.50 -51.65 -10.48
C HIS A 633 10.64 -52.03 -9.27
N HIS A 634 11.06 -53.05 -8.51
CA HIS A 634 10.29 -53.60 -7.38
C HIS A 634 10.02 -52.59 -6.26
N LYS A 635 10.79 -51.50 -6.18
CA LYS A 635 10.56 -50.42 -5.21
C LYS A 635 9.47 -49.45 -5.65
N TYR A 636 9.22 -49.36 -6.96
CA TYR A 636 8.19 -48.50 -7.55
C TYR A 636 6.87 -49.27 -7.80
N LEU A 637 6.97 -50.54 -8.21
CA LEU A 637 5.83 -51.39 -8.55
C LEU A 637 5.17 -52.01 -7.32
N ASP A 638 3.84 -52.15 -7.39
CA ASP A 638 3.08 -52.91 -6.40
C ASP A 638 3.19 -54.41 -6.72
N GLU A 639 2.81 -55.25 -5.75
CA GLU A 639 2.83 -56.69 -5.92
C GLU A 639 1.97 -57.12 -7.13
N GLY A 640 2.60 -57.77 -8.11
CA GLY A 640 1.95 -58.24 -9.33
C GLY A 640 1.95 -57.25 -10.50
N GLU A 641 2.44 -56.03 -10.33
CA GLU A 641 2.62 -55.10 -11.44
C GLU A 641 3.86 -55.43 -12.29
N ILE A 642 3.76 -55.17 -13.60
CA ILE A 642 4.86 -55.32 -14.56
C ILE A 642 5.31 -53.92 -14.99
N TRP A 643 6.62 -53.69 -15.04
CA TRP A 643 7.19 -52.45 -15.56
C TRP A 643 6.84 -52.28 -17.04
N ASP A 644 6.30 -51.12 -17.38
CA ASP A 644 6.05 -50.71 -18.76
C ASP A 644 6.32 -49.21 -18.87
N PRO A 645 7.45 -48.78 -19.47
CA PRO A 645 7.86 -47.39 -19.47
C PRO A 645 6.87 -46.48 -20.20
N ASP A 646 6.19 -46.97 -21.23
CA ASP A 646 5.17 -46.20 -21.96
C ASP A 646 3.95 -45.94 -21.09
N ARG A 647 3.49 -46.97 -20.36
CA ARG A 647 2.37 -46.84 -19.42
C ARG A 647 2.73 -45.89 -18.29
N VAL A 648 3.91 -46.06 -17.69
CA VAL A 648 4.40 -45.23 -16.59
C VAL A 648 4.50 -43.78 -17.05
N LEU A 649 5.18 -43.50 -18.18
CA LEU A 649 5.32 -42.14 -18.70
C LEU A 649 3.97 -41.51 -19.06
N ASN A 650 3.03 -42.28 -19.61
CA ASN A 650 1.70 -41.79 -19.92
C ASN A 650 0.85 -41.52 -18.67
N GLN A 651 0.98 -42.29 -17.59
CA GLN A 651 0.20 -42.04 -16.36
C GLN A 651 0.80 -40.92 -15.51
N THR A 652 2.12 -40.82 -15.51
CA THR A 652 2.90 -39.85 -14.74
C THR A 652 2.45 -38.42 -15.01
N LYS A 653 2.28 -37.64 -13.94
CA LYS A 653 2.00 -36.21 -14.02
C LYS A 653 3.22 -35.36 -13.75
N LEU A 654 4.14 -35.82 -12.90
CA LEU A 654 5.39 -35.15 -12.57
C LEU A 654 6.57 -36.11 -12.62
N VAL A 655 7.66 -35.71 -13.26
CA VAL A 655 8.94 -36.42 -13.20
C VAL A 655 9.93 -35.59 -12.39
N HIS A 656 10.53 -36.19 -11.37
CA HIS A 656 11.62 -35.58 -10.59
C HIS A 656 12.98 -36.08 -11.10
N PHE A 657 13.91 -35.18 -11.39
CA PHE A 657 15.20 -35.51 -11.97
C PHE A 657 16.19 -35.97 -10.89
N SER A 658 16.39 -37.29 -10.82
CA SER A 658 17.31 -37.93 -9.87
C SER A 658 18.03 -39.10 -10.55
N ASP A 659 19.22 -38.83 -11.11
CA ASP A 659 19.95 -39.76 -11.98
C ASP A 659 21.42 -39.96 -11.56
N TRP A 660 21.75 -39.92 -10.27
CA TRP A 660 23.14 -40.13 -9.84
C TRP A 660 23.80 -41.34 -10.54
N PRO A 661 25.06 -41.25 -11.05
CA PRO A 661 26.00 -40.12 -10.99
C PRO A 661 25.85 -39.08 -12.12
N ARG A 662 24.79 -39.14 -12.94
CA ARG A 662 24.51 -38.08 -13.91
C ARG A 662 24.16 -36.79 -13.13
N PRO A 663 24.77 -35.64 -13.46
CA PRO A 663 24.39 -34.38 -12.85
C PRO A 663 22.97 -33.98 -13.29
N LYS A 664 22.41 -32.98 -12.60
CA LYS A 664 21.09 -32.43 -12.89
C LYS A 664 20.97 -31.94 -14.35
N PRO A 665 19.77 -31.99 -14.95
CA PRO A 665 19.57 -31.78 -16.39
C PRO A 665 20.00 -30.41 -16.93
N TRP A 666 20.10 -29.38 -16.10
CA TRP A 666 20.58 -28.05 -16.52
C TRP A 666 22.11 -27.92 -16.54
N PHE A 667 22.85 -28.89 -16.01
CA PHE A 667 24.31 -28.91 -16.14
C PHE A 667 24.72 -29.58 -17.45
N PRO A 668 25.67 -28.99 -18.20
CA PRO A 668 26.17 -29.59 -19.42
C PRO A 668 26.86 -30.92 -19.11
N VAL A 669 26.56 -31.95 -19.90
CA VAL A 669 27.21 -33.27 -19.83
C VAL A 669 28.02 -33.51 -21.10
N THR A 670 29.17 -34.17 -20.97
CA THR A 670 29.92 -34.63 -22.14
C THR A 670 29.19 -35.80 -22.80
N GLN A 671 29.43 -36.00 -24.10
CA GLN A 671 28.90 -37.15 -24.84
C GLN A 671 29.22 -38.49 -24.14
N ASP A 672 30.42 -38.61 -23.55
CA ASP A 672 30.84 -39.79 -22.78
C ASP A 672 29.96 -40.04 -21.54
N ILE A 673 29.65 -39.00 -20.76
CA ILE A 673 28.76 -39.12 -19.59
C ILE A 673 27.33 -39.46 -20.05
N PHE A 674 26.83 -38.82 -21.11
CA PHE A 674 25.52 -39.12 -21.67
C PHE A 674 25.43 -40.59 -22.11
N GLU A 675 26.42 -41.07 -22.87
CA GLU A 675 26.45 -42.45 -23.37
C GLU A 675 26.56 -43.49 -22.26
N LYS A 676 27.27 -43.17 -21.16
CA LYS A 676 27.40 -44.04 -19.98
C LYS A 676 26.17 -44.05 -19.08
N THR A 677 25.37 -42.98 -19.09
CA THR A 677 24.25 -42.82 -18.16
C THR A 677 22.89 -43.14 -18.78
N GLN A 678 22.75 -43.08 -20.10
CA GLN A 678 21.51 -43.49 -20.79
C GLN A 678 21.17 -44.98 -20.51
N PRO A 679 19.87 -45.33 -20.41
CA PRO A 679 19.45 -46.73 -20.26
C PRO A 679 19.98 -47.61 -21.41
N THR A 680 20.29 -48.88 -21.12
CA THR A 680 20.63 -49.86 -22.17
C THR A 680 19.37 -50.42 -22.82
N CYS A 681 19.36 -50.63 -24.13
CA CYS A 681 18.28 -51.38 -24.75
C CYS A 681 18.46 -52.88 -24.47
N ASP A 682 17.40 -53.54 -24.00
CA ASP A 682 17.42 -54.95 -23.64
C ASP A 682 17.06 -55.84 -24.82
N THR A 683 17.74 -56.97 -24.96
CA THR A 683 17.40 -57.96 -25.98
C THR A 683 16.13 -58.69 -25.55
N MET A 684 15.07 -58.65 -26.37
CA MET A 684 13.84 -59.38 -26.04
C MET A 684 14.09 -60.89 -26.02
N PRO A 685 13.56 -61.65 -25.04
CA PRO A 685 13.72 -63.09 -24.98
C PRO A 685 13.27 -63.75 -26.29
N GLY A 686 14.20 -64.42 -26.98
CA GLY A 686 13.91 -65.15 -28.24
C GLY A 686 13.82 -64.29 -29.51
N SER A 687 14.22 -63.01 -29.49
CA SER A 687 14.20 -62.11 -30.65
C SER A 687 15.53 -61.36 -30.81
N ALA A 688 15.92 -61.05 -32.06
CA ALA A 688 17.04 -60.15 -32.36
C ALA A 688 16.68 -58.66 -32.16
N HIS A 689 15.41 -58.35 -31.89
CA HIS A 689 14.94 -56.99 -31.65
C HIS A 689 15.26 -56.56 -30.22
N LYS A 690 15.75 -55.33 -30.08
CA LYS A 690 16.00 -54.70 -28.79
C LYS A 690 14.79 -53.90 -28.35
N ASP A 691 14.39 -54.02 -27.09
CA ASP A 691 13.46 -53.12 -26.43
C ASP A 691 14.26 -51.90 -25.94
N CYS A 692 14.00 -50.74 -26.55
CA CYS A 692 14.64 -49.48 -26.22
C CYS A 692 13.69 -48.52 -25.50
N ARG A 693 12.49 -48.94 -25.09
CA ARG A 693 11.45 -48.00 -24.62
C ARG A 693 11.86 -47.21 -23.39
N ASP A 694 12.59 -47.81 -22.44
CA ASP A 694 13.19 -47.09 -21.31
C ASP A 694 14.17 -46.00 -21.75
N ARG A 695 15.04 -46.33 -22.72
CA ARG A 695 15.99 -45.37 -23.30
C ARG A 695 15.25 -44.26 -24.04
N ASP A 696 14.22 -44.58 -24.80
CA ASP A 696 13.47 -43.63 -25.60
C ASP A 696 12.69 -42.66 -24.69
N ALA A 697 12.02 -43.18 -23.66
CA ALA A 697 11.35 -42.38 -22.63
C ALA A 697 12.32 -41.47 -21.89
N TRP A 698 13.46 -42.01 -21.43
CA TRP A 698 14.48 -41.25 -20.71
C TRP A 698 15.10 -40.16 -21.61
N ASN A 699 15.50 -40.51 -22.83
CA ASN A 699 16.05 -39.54 -23.80
C ASN A 699 15.04 -38.46 -24.18
N TRP A 700 13.75 -38.81 -24.27
CA TRP A 700 12.69 -37.85 -24.53
C TRP A 700 12.55 -36.84 -23.39
N LEU A 701 12.55 -37.31 -22.12
CA LEU A 701 12.47 -36.44 -20.95
C LEU A 701 13.60 -35.39 -20.91
N TYR A 702 14.83 -35.84 -21.17
CA TYR A 702 16.00 -34.96 -21.19
C TYR A 702 15.98 -33.99 -22.36
N ARG A 703 15.63 -34.46 -23.56
CA ARG A 703 15.54 -33.61 -24.75
C ARG A 703 14.44 -32.56 -24.63
N ASP A 704 13.27 -32.94 -24.12
CA ASP A 704 12.16 -32.02 -23.90
C ASP A 704 12.54 -30.93 -22.89
N PHE A 705 13.22 -31.31 -21.79
CA PHE A 705 13.74 -30.36 -20.82
C PHE A 705 14.76 -29.40 -21.44
N GLU A 706 15.74 -29.93 -22.17
CA GLU A 706 16.78 -29.14 -22.85
C GLU A 706 16.20 -28.17 -23.88
N GLU A 707 15.22 -28.62 -24.68
CA GLU A 707 14.57 -27.78 -25.69
C GLU A 707 13.75 -26.65 -25.06
N ARG A 708 13.01 -26.95 -23.98
CA ARG A 708 12.24 -25.95 -23.24
C ARG A 708 13.16 -24.92 -22.57
N ARG A 709 14.23 -25.37 -21.93
CA ARG A 709 15.22 -24.49 -21.29
C ARG A 709 15.98 -23.66 -22.32
N GLY A 710 16.43 -24.30 -23.41
CA GLY A 710 17.30 -23.69 -24.41
C GLY A 710 16.62 -22.69 -25.33
N GLN A 711 15.46 -23.03 -25.89
CA GLN A 711 14.87 -22.28 -26.99
C GLN A 711 13.46 -21.76 -26.71
N LYS A 712 12.61 -22.54 -26.02
CA LYS A 712 11.18 -22.21 -25.90
C LYS A 712 10.85 -21.28 -24.74
N VAL A 713 11.48 -21.47 -23.58
CA VAL A 713 11.12 -20.77 -22.33
C VAL A 713 12.21 -19.80 -21.90
N CYS A 714 13.42 -20.29 -21.61
CA CYS A 714 14.46 -19.45 -21.03
C CYS A 714 15.39 -18.80 -22.09
N GLY A 715 15.60 -19.43 -23.24
CA GLY A 715 16.55 -18.87 -24.21
C GLY A 715 17.99 -18.89 -23.71
N VAL A 716 18.30 -19.79 -22.76
CA VAL A 716 19.65 -19.97 -22.20
C VAL A 716 20.34 -21.00 -23.09
N PRO A 717 21.28 -20.61 -23.96
CA PRO A 717 21.93 -21.59 -24.82
C PRO A 717 22.66 -22.60 -23.93
N PHE A 718 22.28 -23.87 -24.05
CA PHE A 718 23.19 -24.94 -23.70
C PHE A 718 24.36 -24.80 -24.66
N THR A 719 25.51 -24.36 -24.17
CA THR A 719 26.77 -24.60 -24.89
C THR A 719 26.97 -26.11 -24.93
N LEU A 720 26.39 -26.73 -25.95
CA LEU A 720 26.90 -27.97 -26.51
C LEU A 720 28.28 -27.61 -27.09
N TYR A 721 29.31 -28.32 -26.63
CA TYR A 721 30.55 -28.42 -27.40
C TYR A 721 30.31 -29.16 -28.71
#